data_AF-A0A960PJY6-F1
#
_entry.id   AF-A0A960PJY6-F1
#
_cell.length_a   1.000
_cell.length_b   1.000
_cell.length_c   1.000
_cell.angle_alpha   90.00
_cell.angle_beta   90.00
_cell.angle_gamma   90.00
#
_symmetry.space_group_name_H-M   'P 1'
#
loop_
_entity.id
_entity.type
_entity.pdbx_description
1 polymer ?
#
loop_
_entity_poly.entity_id
_entity_poly.type
_entity_poly.pdbx_seq_one_letter_code
_entity_poly.pdbx_strand_id
1 'polypeptide(L)'
;MTISHHRPRRLRPHLRPLTVAAAVVLASLVGATLPGSSAQAAGVTTHAWMSLDAVSQVTTPKLKALLEANRNYVRSGAIFPDSGYALSNTYGEEAHWQRFHDAYLEQIKSRSDCGDLTAPNGPCAPQIAFLMGMVGHGIGDEVWDWLFEPNGPDLDEYYSPDSLAGYANDGGAELQMDIVAIADHKRPTDSVAPWPSKSDILATYHHLGYPEVNDAQLSLGQAAMSVVMSAESQWAPQHISAVRQEMAWMAHNMVTAPGGVKFASRAIAAAFEAMWGRMLGTQPPTVVSNVYPAEGQRRLPTTGWDRSMQPGSAQGRGGARTRIAGVLSYSRPYVGSAGTVASELPVGSMILEERDTNEVVAGRTGWPRSVPYGPDSGERMIGLQPSSDLKACTWYRVSVTSSLVDARNQSVTPRSWEFRTGADAEGNRCSDDPYTADENFLRLATLDLLERQATTSELNSFAYKAERGQITRASWLTTMVNSEMARSHLVSEAFLNYLSRLPDSGGLSYWTEKLKTIKLPNFQAQILGSSEVYNNAGGTNSAYVSALYPLVLDRSVDSGGLTYWASRLDKGMSRTSLAMSLLTSREVAADTVTEAYHKFLDRQPDSGGLTYWTNYLMKGKDQRDLWRSLMALSEYDRKAQGT
;
A
#
# COMPACT_ATOMS: atom_id res chain seq x y z
N MET A 1 -53.09 12.16 -67.91
CA MET A 1 -51.73 12.31 -67.35
C MET A 1 -51.85 12.34 -65.83
N THR A 2 -51.76 11.18 -65.15
CA THR A 2 -50.55 10.64 -64.48
C THR A 2 -50.00 11.59 -63.40
N ILE A 3 -49.80 11.26 -62.11
CA ILE A 3 -49.83 10.01 -61.34
C ILE A 3 -50.19 10.32 -59.87
N SER A 4 -50.86 9.34 -59.24
CA SER A 4 -51.19 9.16 -57.82
C SER A 4 -49.95 8.92 -56.95
N HIS A 5 -49.91 9.48 -55.72
CA HIS A 5 -49.25 8.79 -54.60
C HIS A 5 -50.03 8.90 -53.28
N HIS A 6 -50.47 7.73 -52.81
CA HIS A 6 -51.12 7.47 -51.54
C HIS A 6 -50.20 7.78 -50.34
N ARG A 7 -50.72 8.47 -49.31
CA ARG A 7 -50.19 8.41 -47.94
C ARG A 7 -51.00 7.38 -47.13
N PRO A 8 -50.37 6.35 -46.52
CA PRO A 8 -51.07 5.47 -45.59
C PRO A 8 -51.12 6.07 -44.17
N ARG A 9 -52.27 5.85 -43.51
CA ARG A 9 -52.54 6.11 -42.08
C ARG A 9 -51.48 5.44 -41.20
N ARG A 10 -50.85 6.18 -40.28
CA ARG A 10 -50.13 5.59 -39.14
C ARG A 10 -51.12 5.31 -38.01
N LEU A 11 -51.30 4.03 -37.69
CA LEU A 11 -51.85 3.55 -36.42
C LEU A 11 -50.97 4.03 -35.26
N ARG A 12 -51.58 4.64 -34.23
CA ARG A 12 -50.92 4.86 -32.94
C ARG A 12 -51.06 3.58 -32.09
N PRO A 13 -49.99 2.93 -31.65
CA PRO A 13 -50.09 1.96 -30.58
C PRO A 13 -50.15 2.70 -29.24
N HIS A 14 -51.25 2.49 -28.51
CA HIS A 14 -51.34 2.84 -27.09
C HIS A 14 -50.41 1.92 -26.29
N LEU A 15 -49.19 2.37 -26.04
CA LEU A 15 -48.35 1.77 -25.00
C LEU A 15 -48.83 2.33 -23.65
N ARG A 16 -49.39 1.45 -22.81
CA ARG A 16 -49.62 1.75 -21.39
C ARG A 16 -48.27 2.02 -20.72
N PRO A 17 -48.17 2.99 -19.79
CA PRO A 17 -46.93 3.19 -19.06
C PRO A 17 -46.66 1.96 -18.21
N LEU A 18 -45.53 1.29 -18.46
CA LEU A 18 -44.92 0.37 -17.50
C LEU A 18 -44.55 1.21 -16.26
N THR A 19 -44.95 0.74 -15.09
CA THR A 19 -44.55 1.36 -13.82
C THR A 19 -43.04 1.28 -13.67
N VAL A 20 -42.43 2.33 -13.13
CA VAL A 20 -40.96 2.48 -12.94
C VAL A 20 -40.33 1.26 -12.26
N ALA A 21 -41.07 0.58 -11.36
CA ALA A 21 -40.63 -0.66 -10.71
C ALA A 21 -40.40 -1.83 -11.68
N ALA A 22 -41.17 -1.96 -12.77
CA ALA A 22 -41.02 -3.03 -13.75
C ALA A 22 -39.83 -2.80 -14.70
N ALA A 23 -39.45 -1.53 -14.93
CA ALA A 23 -38.25 -1.19 -15.70
C ALA A 23 -36.95 -1.50 -14.91
N VAL A 24 -36.97 -1.31 -13.59
CA VAL A 24 -35.82 -1.61 -12.70
C VAL A 24 -35.60 -3.12 -12.52
N VAL A 25 -36.67 -3.93 -12.53
CA VAL A 25 -36.55 -5.41 -12.44
C VAL A 25 -36.06 -6.03 -13.76
N LEU A 26 -36.42 -5.48 -14.93
CA LEU A 26 -35.83 -5.93 -16.20
C LEU A 26 -34.38 -5.47 -16.38
N ALA A 27 -34.00 -4.31 -15.83
CA ALA A 27 -32.62 -3.84 -15.84
C ALA A 27 -31.69 -4.69 -14.93
N SER A 28 -32.23 -5.31 -13.88
CA SER A 28 -31.44 -6.14 -12.94
C SER A 28 -31.13 -7.55 -13.44
N LEU A 29 -31.83 -8.06 -14.47
CA LEU A 29 -31.53 -9.34 -15.12
C LEU A 29 -30.74 -9.21 -16.43
N VAL A 30 -30.65 -8.00 -16.99
CA VAL A 30 -29.99 -7.74 -18.30
C VAL A 30 -28.77 -6.80 -18.17
N GLY A 31 -28.66 -6.06 -17.06
CA GLY A 31 -27.61 -5.06 -16.80
C GLY A 31 -26.19 -5.63 -16.61
N ALA A 32 -26.03 -6.94 -16.49
CA ALA A 32 -24.71 -7.59 -16.47
C ALA A 32 -24.12 -7.82 -17.89
N THR A 33 -24.84 -7.47 -18.96
CA THR A 33 -24.43 -7.80 -20.34
C THR A 33 -24.63 -6.69 -21.38
N LEU A 34 -25.03 -5.47 -20.98
CA LEU A 34 -25.18 -4.36 -21.93
C LEU A 34 -23.94 -3.47 -21.94
N PRO A 35 -23.20 -3.40 -23.06
CA PRO A 35 -22.16 -2.39 -23.25
C PRO A 35 -22.86 -1.04 -23.44
N GLY A 36 -22.70 -0.11 -22.49
CA GLY A 36 -23.14 1.28 -22.71
C GLY A 36 -23.59 2.12 -21.52
N SER A 37 -23.66 1.58 -20.30
CA SER A 37 -23.75 2.42 -19.10
C SER A 37 -22.36 2.52 -18.49
N SER A 38 -21.63 3.58 -18.83
CA SER A 38 -20.37 3.92 -18.17
C SER A 38 -20.66 4.11 -16.68
N ALA A 39 -20.23 3.16 -15.85
CA ALA A 39 -20.17 3.40 -14.42
C ALA A 39 -19.05 4.42 -14.22
N GLN A 40 -19.40 5.68 -14.00
CA GLN A 40 -18.51 6.64 -13.35
C GLN A 40 -18.35 6.12 -11.92
N ALA A 41 -17.43 5.17 -11.75
CA ALA A 41 -17.27 4.38 -10.55
C ALA A 41 -16.37 5.14 -9.58
N ALA A 42 -17.02 5.92 -8.73
CA ALA A 42 -16.43 6.87 -7.80
C ALA A 42 -16.09 6.21 -6.47
N GLY A 43 -14.99 5.45 -6.39
CA GLY A 43 -14.28 5.07 -5.14
C GLY A 43 -15.12 4.54 -3.96
N VAL A 44 -16.36 4.10 -4.22
CA VAL A 44 -17.47 3.98 -3.26
C VAL A 44 -17.11 3.05 -2.12
N THR A 45 -16.55 1.88 -2.49
CA THR A 45 -16.13 0.87 -1.53
C THR A 45 -14.94 1.36 -0.70
N THR A 46 -14.07 2.15 -1.30
CA THR A 46 -12.89 2.73 -0.66
C THR A 46 -13.23 3.87 0.30
N HIS A 47 -14.10 4.82 -0.05
CA HIS A 47 -14.59 5.87 0.87
C HIS A 47 -15.35 5.28 2.05
N ALA A 48 -16.19 4.27 1.79
CA ALA A 48 -16.84 3.50 2.84
C ALA A 48 -15.81 2.83 3.78
N TRP A 49 -14.74 2.25 3.22
CA TRP A 49 -13.68 1.65 4.03
C TRP A 49 -12.96 2.69 4.89
N MET A 50 -12.56 3.83 4.32
CA MET A 50 -11.91 4.92 5.05
C MET A 50 -12.75 5.38 6.24
N SER A 51 -14.05 5.61 6.02
CA SER A 51 -15.00 6.05 7.04
C SER A 51 -15.24 4.99 8.12
N LEU A 52 -15.38 3.72 7.73
CA LEU A 52 -15.60 2.62 8.66
C LEU A 52 -14.37 2.26 9.51
N ASP A 53 -13.17 2.47 8.97
CA ASP A 53 -11.91 2.31 9.70
C ASP A 53 -11.69 3.49 10.67
N ALA A 54 -12.13 4.69 10.31
CA ALA A 54 -12.10 5.87 11.19
C ALA A 54 -12.90 5.66 12.49
N VAL A 55 -14.02 4.92 12.46
CA VAL A 55 -14.81 4.58 13.66
C VAL A 55 -13.95 3.96 14.76
N SER A 56 -12.97 3.11 14.39
CA SER A 56 -12.11 2.46 15.37
C SER A 56 -11.17 3.43 16.09
N GLN A 57 -10.88 4.56 15.46
CA GLN A 57 -9.94 5.60 15.90
C GLN A 57 -10.62 6.74 16.68
N VAL A 58 -11.97 6.77 16.71
CA VAL A 58 -12.74 7.68 17.56
C VAL A 58 -12.39 7.45 19.04
N THR A 59 -12.16 8.53 19.75
CA THR A 59 -11.75 8.54 21.16
C THR A 59 -12.92 8.75 22.11
N THR A 60 -13.95 9.49 21.71
CA THR A 60 -15.16 9.72 22.51
C THR A 60 -15.99 8.43 22.62
N PRO A 61 -16.16 7.83 23.81
CA PRO A 61 -16.81 6.52 23.94
C PRO A 61 -18.27 6.48 23.45
N LYS A 62 -19.04 7.54 23.70
CA LYS A 62 -20.44 7.63 23.26
C LYS A 62 -20.57 7.72 21.74
N LEU A 63 -19.72 8.54 21.10
CA LEU A 63 -19.67 8.65 19.64
C LEU A 63 -19.27 7.30 19.04
N LYS A 64 -18.21 6.68 19.56
CA LYS A 64 -17.76 5.36 19.10
C LYS A 64 -18.86 4.32 19.20
N ALA A 65 -19.54 4.22 20.35
CA ALA A 65 -20.65 3.30 20.55
C ALA A 65 -21.81 3.55 19.56
N LEU A 66 -22.15 4.82 19.29
CA LEU A 66 -23.19 5.17 18.31
C LEU A 66 -22.79 4.74 16.90
N LEU A 67 -21.56 5.04 16.47
CA LEU A 67 -21.07 4.67 15.14
C LEU A 67 -20.91 3.16 14.97
N GLU A 68 -20.49 2.44 16.01
CA GLU A 68 -20.39 0.98 16.02
C GLU A 68 -21.77 0.31 15.94
N ALA A 69 -22.78 0.84 16.64
CA ALA A 69 -24.15 0.35 16.55
C ALA A 69 -24.80 0.63 15.18
N ASN A 70 -24.35 1.69 14.48
CA ASN A 70 -24.94 2.15 13.22
C ASN A 70 -23.95 2.10 12.03
N ARG A 71 -23.02 1.14 12.02
CA ARG A 71 -21.97 1.03 10.97
C ARG A 71 -22.53 1.02 9.54
N ASN A 72 -23.68 0.38 9.33
CA ASN A 72 -24.31 0.34 8.01
C ASN A 72 -24.78 1.73 7.54
N TYR A 73 -25.12 2.63 8.45
CA TYR A 73 -25.46 4.01 8.14
C TYR A 73 -24.23 4.88 7.94
N VAL A 74 -23.12 4.62 8.65
CA VAL A 74 -21.81 5.25 8.34
C VAL A 74 -21.39 4.90 6.91
N ARG A 75 -21.50 3.62 6.54
CA ARG A 75 -21.26 3.16 5.16
C ARG A 75 -22.21 3.82 4.17
N SER A 76 -23.51 3.86 4.47
CA SER A 76 -24.51 4.47 3.58
C SER A 76 -24.25 5.96 3.35
N GLY A 77 -23.85 6.70 4.39
CA GLY A 77 -23.47 8.11 4.27
C GLY A 77 -22.18 8.31 3.48
N ALA A 78 -21.20 7.43 3.66
CA ALA A 78 -19.92 7.50 2.95
C ALA A 78 -20.00 7.18 1.45
N ILE A 79 -21.17 6.73 1.00
CA ILE A 79 -21.49 6.32 -0.37
C ILE A 79 -22.49 7.28 -1.02
N PHE A 80 -23.21 8.05 -0.20
CA PHE A 80 -24.33 8.87 -0.64
C PHE A 80 -23.96 9.91 -1.71
N PRO A 81 -22.88 10.71 -1.56
CA PRO A 81 -22.56 11.77 -2.51
C PRO A 81 -22.35 11.27 -3.95
N ASP A 82 -21.63 10.16 -4.14
CA ASP A 82 -21.32 9.55 -5.44
C ASP A 82 -22.55 9.17 -6.27
N SER A 83 -23.66 8.85 -5.59
CA SER A 83 -24.90 8.49 -6.27
C SER A 83 -25.52 9.66 -7.07
N GLY A 84 -25.06 10.89 -6.83
CA GLY A 84 -25.39 12.05 -7.64
C GLY A 84 -24.69 12.05 -9.00
N TYR A 85 -23.44 11.61 -9.05
CA TYR A 85 -22.64 11.60 -10.29
C TYR A 85 -23.07 10.52 -11.28
N ALA A 86 -23.43 9.33 -10.78
CA ALA A 86 -23.91 8.21 -11.59
C ALA A 86 -25.13 8.53 -12.48
N LEU A 87 -25.78 9.68 -12.24
CA LEU A 87 -26.97 10.16 -12.96
C LEU A 87 -26.80 11.58 -13.54
N SER A 88 -25.57 12.12 -13.55
CA SER A 88 -25.27 13.51 -13.94
C SER A 88 -26.13 14.54 -13.18
N ASN A 89 -26.30 14.32 -11.87
CA ASN A 89 -27.21 15.09 -11.04
C ASN A 89 -26.44 16.06 -10.12
N THR A 90 -26.98 17.28 -9.97
CA THR A 90 -26.35 18.40 -9.26
C THR A 90 -26.17 18.18 -7.76
N TYR A 91 -26.88 17.22 -7.14
CA TYR A 91 -26.82 17.02 -5.70
C TYR A 91 -25.52 16.38 -5.20
N GLY A 92 -24.83 15.63 -6.07
CA GLY A 92 -23.66 14.84 -5.68
C GLY A 92 -22.59 15.73 -5.06
N GLU A 93 -22.08 16.68 -5.84
CA GLU A 93 -21.05 17.64 -5.43
C GLU A 93 -21.35 18.32 -4.09
N GLU A 94 -22.56 18.85 -3.92
CA GLU A 94 -22.93 19.59 -2.71
C GLU A 94 -22.82 18.78 -1.41
N ALA A 95 -23.14 17.49 -1.44
CA ALA A 95 -23.15 16.63 -0.25
C ALA A 95 -21.76 16.30 0.31
N HIS A 96 -20.68 16.55 -0.45
CA HIS A 96 -19.29 16.35 0.00
C HIS A 96 -18.87 17.38 1.05
N TRP A 97 -19.57 18.51 1.11
CA TRP A 97 -19.01 19.73 1.66
C TRP A 97 -19.54 20.09 3.06
N GLN A 98 -18.71 20.79 3.84
CA GLN A 98 -19.07 21.18 5.23
C GLN A 98 -20.36 21.97 5.30
N ARG A 99 -20.65 22.83 4.31
CA ARG A 99 -21.90 23.60 4.27
C ARG A 99 -23.14 22.70 4.32
N PHE A 100 -23.12 21.58 3.59
CA PHE A 100 -24.20 20.60 3.59
C PHE A 100 -24.25 19.84 4.91
N HIS A 101 -23.10 19.39 5.39
CA HIS A 101 -22.99 18.68 6.68
C HIS A 101 -23.56 19.48 7.85
N ASP A 102 -23.25 20.78 7.91
CA ASP A 102 -23.74 21.65 8.97
C ASP A 102 -25.24 21.90 8.84
N ALA A 103 -25.76 22.11 7.63
CA ALA A 103 -27.19 22.27 7.40
C ALA A 103 -27.98 20.99 7.76
N TYR A 104 -27.48 19.81 7.38
CA TYR A 104 -28.10 18.53 7.71
C TYR A 104 -28.07 18.27 9.23
N LEU A 105 -26.96 18.63 9.90
CA LEU A 105 -26.87 18.56 11.35
C LEU A 105 -27.93 19.42 12.05
N GLU A 106 -28.14 20.65 11.58
CA GLU A 106 -29.18 21.52 12.14
C GLU A 106 -30.59 20.98 11.86
N GLN A 107 -30.84 20.33 10.72
CA GLN A 107 -32.09 19.61 10.48
C GLN A 107 -32.30 18.51 11.53
N ILE A 108 -31.29 17.67 11.79
CA ILE A 108 -31.35 16.62 12.82
C ILE A 108 -31.64 17.23 14.20
N LYS A 109 -30.97 18.31 14.59
CA LYS A 109 -31.18 18.98 15.89
C LYS A 109 -32.57 19.62 16.02
N SER A 110 -33.18 20.03 14.92
CA SER A 110 -34.51 20.65 14.91
C SER A 110 -35.65 19.65 15.15
N ARG A 111 -35.38 18.35 15.03
CA ARG A 111 -36.35 17.28 15.21
C ARG A 111 -36.68 17.06 16.69
N SER A 112 -37.95 17.16 17.03
CA SER A 112 -38.45 16.94 18.38
C SER A 112 -38.52 15.46 18.78
N ASP A 113 -38.47 14.54 17.82
CA ASP A 113 -38.58 13.10 18.05
C ASP A 113 -37.24 12.39 18.26
N CYS A 114 -36.12 13.10 18.16
CA CYS A 114 -34.79 12.50 18.31
C CYS A 114 -34.44 12.04 19.73
N GLY A 115 -35.06 12.62 20.76
CA GLY A 115 -34.70 12.34 22.16
C GLY A 115 -33.23 12.63 22.46
N ASP A 116 -32.55 11.71 23.17
CA ASP A 116 -31.11 11.80 23.44
C ASP A 116 -30.29 11.50 22.18
N LEU A 117 -29.74 12.55 21.57
CA LEU A 117 -28.84 12.46 20.40
C LEU A 117 -27.56 11.65 20.66
N THR A 118 -27.24 11.37 21.93
CA THR A 118 -26.06 10.57 22.30
C THR A 118 -26.35 9.08 22.45
N ALA A 119 -27.62 8.66 22.37
CA ALA A 119 -28.01 7.27 22.52
C ALA A 119 -27.63 6.44 21.27
N PRO A 120 -26.84 5.36 21.41
CA PRO A 120 -26.41 4.55 20.26
C PRO A 120 -27.53 3.96 19.42
N ASN A 121 -28.69 3.69 20.04
CA ASN A 121 -29.89 3.18 19.37
C ASN A 121 -31.06 4.17 19.43
N GLY A 122 -30.74 5.47 19.55
CA GLY A 122 -31.74 6.54 19.57
C GLY A 122 -32.44 6.71 18.21
N PRO A 123 -33.63 7.34 18.18
CA PRO A 123 -34.40 7.54 16.95
C PRO A 123 -33.65 8.24 15.81
N CYS A 124 -32.69 9.10 16.14
CA CYS A 124 -31.87 9.83 15.17
C CYS A 124 -30.43 9.31 15.04
N ALA A 125 -30.08 8.22 15.72
CA ALA A 125 -28.74 7.63 15.62
C ALA A 125 -28.38 7.19 14.18
N PRO A 126 -29.31 6.65 13.37
CA PRO A 126 -29.07 6.40 11.94
C PRO A 126 -28.69 7.65 11.15
N GLN A 127 -29.40 8.78 11.35
CA GLN A 127 -29.15 10.05 10.67
C GLN A 127 -27.80 10.63 11.08
N ILE A 128 -27.44 10.55 12.37
CA ILE A 128 -26.13 10.99 12.87
C ILE A 128 -25.00 10.14 12.27
N ALA A 129 -25.14 8.82 12.25
CA ALA A 129 -24.16 7.94 11.63
C ALA A 129 -24.03 8.17 10.12
N PHE A 130 -25.15 8.41 9.43
CA PHE A 130 -25.18 8.79 8.01
C PHE A 130 -24.48 10.13 7.75
N LEU A 131 -24.72 11.16 8.57
CA LEU A 131 -23.98 12.42 8.52
C LEU A 131 -22.46 12.21 8.66
N MET A 132 -22.03 11.41 9.64
CA MET A 132 -20.62 11.10 9.81
C MET A 132 -20.06 10.37 8.59
N GLY A 133 -20.83 9.46 7.98
CA GLY A 133 -20.46 8.87 6.69
C GLY A 133 -20.14 9.91 5.61
N MET A 134 -21.04 10.89 5.40
CA MET A 134 -20.84 11.95 4.39
C MET A 134 -19.60 12.81 4.69
N VAL A 135 -19.40 13.15 5.98
CA VAL A 135 -18.17 13.86 6.43
C VAL A 135 -16.93 13.05 6.11
N GLY A 136 -16.98 11.73 6.29
CA GLY A 136 -15.89 10.83 5.98
C GLY A 136 -15.58 10.75 4.50
N HIS A 137 -16.61 10.74 3.66
CA HIS A 137 -16.49 10.73 2.21
C HIS A 137 -15.74 11.98 1.69
N GLY A 138 -16.24 13.18 1.96
CA GLY A 138 -15.60 14.40 1.44
C GLY A 138 -14.16 14.61 1.91
N ILE A 139 -13.81 14.18 3.14
CA ILE A 139 -12.41 14.19 3.59
C ILE A 139 -11.57 13.15 2.84
N GLY A 140 -12.17 12.00 2.52
CA GLY A 140 -11.56 10.97 1.67
C GLY A 140 -11.07 11.57 0.36
N ASP A 141 -11.93 12.27 -0.36
CA ASP A 141 -11.60 12.93 -1.64
C ASP A 141 -10.50 13.97 -1.47
N GLU A 142 -10.68 14.88 -0.50
CA GLU A 142 -9.69 15.94 -0.24
C GLU A 142 -8.29 15.37 -0.06
N VAL A 143 -8.14 14.31 0.76
CA VAL A 143 -6.82 13.72 1.00
C VAL A 143 -6.34 12.85 -0.15
N TRP A 144 -7.26 12.24 -0.89
CA TRP A 144 -6.94 11.33 -1.98
C TRP A 144 -6.38 12.09 -3.18
N ASP A 145 -7.17 13.02 -3.73
CA ASP A 145 -6.84 13.84 -4.90
C ASP A 145 -5.60 14.71 -4.67
N TRP A 146 -5.38 15.09 -3.41
CA TRP A 146 -4.24 15.91 -3.06
C TRP A 146 -2.99 15.13 -2.72
N LEU A 147 -3.08 13.93 -2.14
CA LEU A 147 -1.90 13.21 -1.66
C LEU A 147 -1.73 11.80 -2.20
N PHE A 148 -2.78 11.02 -2.38
CA PHE A 148 -2.59 9.65 -2.83
C PHE A 148 -2.39 9.57 -4.34
N GLU A 149 -3.36 10.08 -5.06
CA GLU A 149 -3.42 9.96 -6.52
C GLU A 149 -2.18 10.56 -7.18
N PRO A 150 -1.71 11.77 -6.78
CA PRO A 150 -0.50 12.33 -7.34
C PRO A 150 0.78 11.64 -6.85
N ASN A 151 0.71 10.74 -5.86
CA ASN A 151 1.88 9.97 -5.41
C ASN A 151 2.17 8.77 -6.31
N GLY A 152 1.15 8.27 -7.01
CA GLY A 152 1.24 7.12 -7.90
C GLY A 152 2.24 7.36 -9.03
N PRO A 153 3.31 6.54 -9.14
CA PRO A 153 4.22 6.54 -10.29
C PRO A 153 3.72 5.62 -11.42
N ASP A 154 2.51 5.07 -11.29
CA ASP A 154 1.90 4.19 -12.27
C ASP A 154 1.34 5.03 -13.44
N LEU A 155 0.20 4.63 -14.00
CA LEU A 155 -0.50 5.35 -15.05
C LEU A 155 -1.44 6.39 -14.41
N ASP A 156 -1.89 7.36 -15.21
CA ASP A 156 -2.73 8.45 -14.70
C ASP A 156 -4.14 7.99 -14.30
N GLU A 157 -4.87 8.86 -13.60
CA GLU A 157 -6.25 8.68 -13.10
C GLU A 157 -7.22 8.08 -14.11
N TYR A 158 -7.06 8.49 -15.37
CA TYR A 158 -7.96 8.17 -16.46
C TYR A 158 -7.59 6.84 -17.14
N TYR A 159 -6.47 6.25 -16.74
CA TYR A 159 -6.08 4.93 -17.22
C TYR A 159 -7.09 3.88 -16.75
N SER A 160 -7.60 3.12 -17.71
CA SER A 160 -8.40 1.92 -17.47
C SER A 160 -7.72 0.76 -18.19
N PRO A 161 -7.43 -0.36 -17.48
CA PRO A 161 -6.96 -1.58 -18.10
C PRO A 161 -7.78 -1.97 -19.32
N ASP A 162 -7.18 -2.58 -20.35
CA ASP A 162 -7.93 -3.05 -21.53
C ASP A 162 -9.11 -3.97 -21.13
N SER A 163 -8.93 -4.72 -20.03
CA SER A 163 -9.98 -5.57 -19.46
C SER A 163 -11.19 -4.79 -18.90
N LEU A 164 -11.01 -3.52 -18.54
CA LEU A 164 -12.01 -2.61 -17.96
C LEU A 164 -12.44 -1.48 -18.92
N ALA A 165 -11.73 -1.27 -20.03
CA ALA A 165 -11.96 -0.19 -21.00
C ALA A 165 -13.37 -0.20 -21.64
N GLY A 166 -14.11 -1.32 -21.57
CA GLY A 166 -15.50 -1.41 -22.00
C GLY A 166 -16.54 -0.98 -20.96
N TYR A 167 -16.11 -0.72 -19.72
CA TYR A 167 -16.99 -0.58 -18.55
C TYR A 167 -16.77 0.72 -17.75
N ALA A 168 -15.61 1.35 -17.88
CA ALA A 168 -15.24 2.58 -17.18
C ALA A 168 -14.66 3.61 -18.16
N ASN A 169 -15.18 4.84 -18.11
CA ASN A 169 -14.60 6.05 -18.73
C ASN A 169 -14.78 7.21 -17.74
N ASP A 170 -13.75 8.05 -17.60
CA ASP A 170 -13.50 9.07 -16.54
C ASP A 170 -13.47 8.47 -15.11
N GLY A 171 -12.36 8.66 -14.36
CA GLY A 171 -12.18 8.13 -12.99
C GLY A 171 -11.70 6.66 -12.89
N GLY A 172 -10.97 6.17 -13.89
CA GLY A 172 -10.56 4.76 -13.99
C GLY A 172 -9.79 4.24 -12.76
N ALA A 173 -9.00 5.09 -12.10
CA ALA A 173 -8.26 4.72 -10.89
C ALA A 173 -9.17 4.41 -9.69
N GLU A 174 -10.28 5.12 -9.52
CA GLU A 174 -11.20 4.95 -8.39
C GLU A 174 -11.92 3.59 -8.42
N LEU A 175 -12.38 3.17 -9.61
CA LEU A 175 -12.90 1.81 -9.81
C LEU A 175 -11.84 0.74 -9.51
N GLN A 176 -10.61 0.97 -9.98
CA GLN A 176 -9.52 0.01 -9.78
C GLN A 176 -9.17 -0.14 -8.29
N MET A 177 -9.29 0.92 -7.50
CA MET A 177 -9.14 0.86 -6.05
C MET A 177 -10.23 0.03 -5.40
N ASP A 178 -11.49 0.19 -5.83
CA ASP A 178 -12.59 -0.61 -5.30
C ASP A 178 -12.39 -2.09 -5.63
N ILE A 179 -11.91 -2.40 -6.83
CA ILE A 179 -11.46 -3.75 -7.19
C ILE A 179 -10.40 -4.27 -6.22
N VAL A 180 -9.40 -3.47 -5.85
CA VAL A 180 -8.36 -3.83 -4.87
C VAL A 180 -8.96 -3.97 -3.46
N ALA A 181 -9.82 -3.05 -3.03
CA ALA A 181 -10.46 -3.06 -1.72
C ALA A 181 -11.28 -4.35 -1.53
N ILE A 182 -12.02 -4.76 -2.56
CA ILE A 182 -12.86 -5.96 -2.55
C ILE A 182 -11.99 -7.22 -2.67
N ALA A 183 -11.15 -7.30 -3.70
CA ALA A 183 -10.41 -8.53 -4.01
C ALA A 183 -9.31 -8.84 -2.98
N ASP A 184 -8.55 -7.83 -2.56
CA ASP A 184 -7.34 -8.02 -1.75
C ASP A 184 -7.60 -7.78 -0.27
N HIS A 185 -8.46 -6.80 0.04
CA HIS A 185 -8.77 -6.43 1.41
C HIS A 185 -10.11 -6.96 1.91
N LYS A 186 -10.86 -7.69 1.07
CA LYS A 186 -12.16 -8.30 1.42
C LYS A 186 -13.15 -7.29 1.98
N ARG A 187 -13.13 -6.07 1.44
CA ARG A 187 -14.09 -5.04 1.84
C ARG A 187 -15.50 -5.45 1.40
N PRO A 188 -16.50 -5.22 2.26
CA PRO A 188 -17.85 -5.72 2.01
C PRO A 188 -18.52 -4.94 0.87
N THR A 189 -19.30 -5.65 0.06
CA THR A 189 -20.14 -5.14 -1.05
C THR A 189 -21.63 -5.43 -0.84
N ASP A 190 -22.00 -5.90 0.36
CA ASP A 190 -23.39 -6.23 0.74
C ASP A 190 -24.31 -5.00 0.76
N SER A 191 -25.62 -5.26 0.78
CA SER A 191 -26.69 -4.25 0.69
C SER A 191 -26.46 -3.09 1.67
N VAL A 192 -26.42 -1.87 1.13
CA VAL A 192 -26.29 -0.63 1.88
C VAL A 192 -27.62 -0.32 2.55
N ALA A 193 -27.57 0.13 3.81
CA ALA A 193 -28.78 0.56 4.52
C ALA A 193 -29.50 1.69 3.75
N PRO A 194 -30.84 1.65 3.63
CA PRO A 194 -31.60 2.75 3.05
C PRO A 194 -31.31 4.06 3.76
N TRP A 195 -31.37 5.19 3.04
CA TRP A 195 -31.11 6.49 3.63
C TRP A 195 -32.14 6.80 4.73
N PRO A 196 -31.70 7.18 5.94
CA PRO A 196 -32.54 7.14 7.13
C PRO A 196 -33.67 8.18 7.12
N SER A 197 -33.53 9.28 6.35
CA SER A 197 -34.59 10.28 6.17
C SER A 197 -34.42 11.08 4.87
N LYS A 198 -35.01 10.60 3.78
CA LYS A 198 -34.98 11.30 2.48
C LYS A 198 -35.62 12.70 2.55
N SER A 199 -36.66 12.86 3.36
CA SER A 199 -37.31 14.17 3.56
C SER A 199 -36.35 15.20 4.15
N ASP A 200 -35.53 14.79 5.13
CA ASP A 200 -34.59 15.71 5.78
C ASP A 200 -33.42 16.05 4.84
N ILE A 201 -32.98 15.09 4.03
CA ILE A 201 -31.98 15.31 2.98
C ILE A 201 -32.50 16.34 1.98
N LEU A 202 -33.73 16.16 1.46
CA LEU A 202 -34.36 17.11 0.54
C LEU A 202 -34.53 18.51 1.15
N ALA A 203 -35.02 18.57 2.40
CA ALA A 203 -35.15 19.82 3.12
C ALA A 203 -33.81 20.56 3.27
N THR A 204 -32.72 19.82 3.44
CA THR A 204 -31.36 20.38 3.51
C THR A 204 -30.94 21.01 2.19
N TYR A 205 -31.10 20.29 1.07
CA TYR A 205 -30.81 20.85 -0.27
C TYR A 205 -31.63 22.11 -0.56
N HIS A 206 -32.93 22.06 -0.27
CA HIS A 206 -33.83 23.20 -0.51
C HIS A 206 -33.44 24.40 0.35
N HIS A 207 -33.02 24.16 1.60
CA HIS A 207 -32.50 25.20 2.48
C HIS A 207 -31.23 25.86 1.94
N LEU A 208 -30.36 25.07 1.31
CA LEU A 208 -29.09 25.53 0.72
C LEU A 208 -29.26 26.15 -0.68
N GLY A 209 -30.50 26.25 -1.19
CA GLY A 209 -30.78 26.88 -2.47
C GLY A 209 -30.69 25.94 -3.68
N TYR A 210 -30.82 24.63 -3.46
CA TYR A 210 -30.89 23.60 -4.51
C TYR A 210 -32.32 23.00 -4.63
N PRO A 211 -33.36 23.80 -4.96
CA PRO A 211 -34.74 23.34 -5.02
C PRO A 211 -35.02 22.30 -6.13
N GLU A 212 -34.11 22.18 -7.10
CA GLU A 212 -34.21 21.21 -8.18
C GLU A 212 -34.02 19.76 -7.72
N VAL A 213 -33.33 19.55 -6.58
CA VAL A 213 -33.12 18.22 -5.99
C VAL A 213 -34.45 17.69 -5.45
N ASN A 214 -34.89 16.52 -5.94
CA ASN A 214 -36.20 15.96 -5.64
C ASN A 214 -36.18 14.45 -5.28
N ASP A 215 -37.29 13.94 -4.75
CA ASP A 215 -37.37 12.55 -4.25
C ASP A 215 -37.10 11.49 -5.33
N ALA A 216 -37.50 11.74 -6.58
CA ALA A 216 -37.28 10.80 -7.66
C ALA A 216 -35.77 10.64 -7.96
N GLN A 217 -35.03 11.75 -7.92
CA GLN A 217 -33.58 11.75 -8.08
C GLN A 217 -32.88 10.99 -6.94
N LEU A 218 -33.26 11.27 -5.69
CA LEU A 218 -32.72 10.57 -4.52
C LEU A 218 -33.04 9.06 -4.56
N SER A 219 -34.27 8.70 -4.90
CA SER A 219 -34.68 7.31 -5.01
C SER A 219 -33.95 6.55 -6.12
N LEU A 220 -33.67 7.22 -7.24
CA LEU A 220 -32.87 6.65 -8.32
C LEU A 220 -31.40 6.47 -7.90
N GLY A 221 -30.81 7.46 -7.22
CA GLY A 221 -29.44 7.38 -6.71
C GLY A 221 -29.23 6.20 -5.76
N GLN A 222 -30.12 6.00 -4.79
CA GLN A 222 -30.04 4.88 -3.86
C GLN A 222 -30.12 3.51 -4.58
N ALA A 223 -30.98 3.41 -5.61
CA ALA A 223 -31.11 2.19 -6.40
C ALA A 223 -29.88 1.92 -7.28
N ALA A 224 -29.36 2.98 -7.93
CA ALA A 224 -28.17 2.90 -8.77
C ALA A 224 -26.96 2.38 -7.98
N MET A 225 -26.80 2.83 -6.74
CA MET A 225 -25.64 2.46 -5.93
C MET A 225 -25.62 0.98 -5.52
N SER A 226 -26.80 0.39 -5.28
CA SER A 226 -26.90 -1.05 -5.07
C SER A 226 -26.47 -1.86 -6.30
N VAL A 227 -26.68 -1.31 -7.50
CA VAL A 227 -26.24 -1.92 -8.77
C VAL A 227 -24.72 -1.79 -8.93
N VAL A 228 -24.16 -0.61 -8.68
CA VAL A 228 -22.71 -0.35 -8.75
C VAL A 228 -21.93 -1.34 -7.88
N MET A 229 -22.29 -1.46 -6.61
CA MET A 229 -21.60 -2.36 -5.67
C MET A 229 -21.76 -3.84 -6.04
N SER A 230 -22.91 -4.21 -6.62
CA SER A 230 -23.13 -5.56 -7.13
C SER A 230 -22.26 -5.87 -8.35
N ALA A 231 -22.02 -4.87 -9.21
CA ALA A 231 -21.14 -4.98 -10.37
C ALA A 231 -19.68 -5.09 -9.94
N GLU A 232 -19.21 -4.17 -9.08
CA GLU A 232 -17.84 -4.19 -8.52
C GLU A 232 -17.52 -5.52 -7.84
N SER A 233 -18.46 -6.06 -7.05
CA SER A 233 -18.28 -7.36 -6.40
C SER A 233 -18.05 -8.52 -7.36
N GLN A 234 -18.61 -8.45 -8.57
CA GLN A 234 -18.44 -9.47 -9.61
C GLN A 234 -17.17 -9.21 -10.43
N TRP A 235 -16.84 -7.94 -10.66
CA TRP A 235 -15.68 -7.51 -11.44
C TRP A 235 -14.36 -7.69 -10.67
N ALA A 236 -14.34 -7.44 -9.37
CA ALA A 236 -13.13 -7.50 -8.54
C ALA A 236 -12.31 -8.80 -8.74
N PRO A 237 -12.86 -10.02 -8.64
CA PRO A 237 -12.09 -11.24 -8.88
C PRO A 237 -11.67 -11.44 -10.35
N GLN A 238 -12.36 -10.82 -11.31
CA GLN A 238 -12.08 -10.97 -12.74
C GLN A 238 -10.96 -10.03 -13.21
N HIS A 239 -10.88 -8.84 -12.63
CA HIS A 239 -10.00 -7.77 -13.12
C HIS A 239 -8.80 -7.46 -12.21
N ILE A 240 -8.77 -7.97 -10.97
CA ILE A 240 -7.67 -7.71 -10.03
C ILE A 240 -6.28 -8.06 -10.58
N SER A 241 -6.17 -9.09 -11.44
CA SER A 241 -4.88 -9.45 -12.04
C SER A 241 -4.33 -8.36 -12.96
N ALA A 242 -5.19 -7.70 -13.74
CA ALA A 242 -4.78 -6.62 -14.64
C ALA A 242 -4.42 -5.37 -13.83
N VAL A 243 -5.24 -5.02 -12.83
CA VAL A 243 -4.97 -3.88 -11.92
C VAL A 243 -3.62 -4.03 -11.21
N ARG A 244 -3.30 -5.22 -10.70
CA ARG A 244 -2.00 -5.47 -10.05
C ARG A 244 -0.81 -5.36 -11.01
N GLN A 245 -1.02 -5.58 -12.30
CA GLN A 245 0.03 -5.50 -13.30
C GLN A 245 0.27 -4.06 -13.76
N GLU A 246 -0.81 -3.31 -14.00
CA GLU A 246 -0.77 -2.00 -14.64
C GLU A 246 -0.74 -0.84 -13.64
N MET A 247 -1.39 -1.00 -12.48
CA MET A 247 -1.43 -0.05 -11.36
C MET A 247 -0.81 -0.67 -10.09
N ALA A 248 0.39 -1.24 -10.24
CA ALA A 248 1.05 -2.06 -9.22
C ALA A 248 1.37 -1.28 -7.94
N TRP A 249 1.80 -0.02 -8.05
CA TRP A 249 2.06 0.81 -6.88
C TRP A 249 0.75 1.17 -6.18
N MET A 250 -0.30 1.58 -6.91
CA MET A 250 -1.60 1.90 -6.31
C MET A 250 -2.15 0.69 -5.54
N ALA A 251 -2.22 -0.47 -6.19
CA ALA A 251 -2.76 -1.69 -5.61
C ALA A 251 -1.98 -2.12 -4.35
N HIS A 252 -0.67 -1.88 -4.33
CA HIS A 252 0.18 -2.22 -3.18
C HIS A 252 0.10 -1.19 -2.03
N ASN A 253 -0.06 0.10 -2.34
CA ASN A 253 0.12 1.19 -1.37
C ASN A 253 -1.18 1.88 -0.93
N MET A 254 -2.34 1.55 -1.52
CA MET A 254 -3.66 2.15 -1.23
C MET A 254 -3.97 2.32 0.26
N VAL A 255 -3.47 1.42 1.10
CA VAL A 255 -3.73 1.45 2.54
C VAL A 255 -2.82 2.41 3.29
N THR A 256 -1.54 2.45 2.96
CA THR A 256 -0.48 2.99 3.84
C THR A 256 0.20 4.24 3.29
N ALA A 257 0.13 4.50 1.98
CA ALA A 257 0.68 5.71 1.40
C ALA A 257 -0.04 6.98 1.91
N PRO A 258 0.60 8.16 1.79
CA PRO A 258 -0.05 9.45 1.98
C PRO A 258 -1.36 9.54 1.20
N GLY A 259 -2.41 10.12 1.80
CA GLY A 259 -3.76 10.16 1.22
C GLY A 259 -4.50 8.81 1.18
N GLY A 260 -3.82 7.69 1.37
CA GLY A 260 -4.42 6.36 1.38
C GLY A 260 -5.31 6.11 2.61
N VAL A 261 -5.87 4.89 2.70
CA VAL A 261 -6.94 4.57 3.67
C VAL A 261 -6.58 4.95 5.10
N LYS A 262 -5.39 4.57 5.59
CA LYS A 262 -5.00 4.87 6.98
C LYS A 262 -4.75 6.35 7.22
N PHE A 263 -4.31 7.09 6.20
CA PHE A 263 -4.20 8.53 6.27
C PHE A 263 -5.59 9.15 6.37
N ALA A 264 -6.48 8.85 5.42
CA ALA A 264 -7.86 9.34 5.42
C ALA A 264 -8.58 9.04 6.74
N SER A 265 -8.55 7.79 7.21
CA SER A 265 -9.28 7.38 8.42
C SER A 265 -8.86 8.14 9.68
N ARG A 266 -7.58 8.52 9.83
CA ARG A 266 -7.13 9.37 10.95
C ARG A 266 -7.70 10.78 10.86
N ALA A 267 -7.71 11.36 9.65
CA ALA A 267 -8.25 12.69 9.42
C ALA A 267 -9.78 12.71 9.64
N ILE A 268 -10.48 11.70 9.11
CA ILE A 268 -11.92 11.51 9.26
C ILE A 268 -12.30 11.36 10.73
N ALA A 269 -11.57 10.56 11.51
CA ALA A 269 -11.86 10.38 12.94
C ALA A 269 -11.80 11.71 13.72
N ALA A 270 -10.82 12.57 13.41
CA ALA A 270 -10.73 13.90 14.01
C ALA A 270 -11.91 14.80 13.63
N ALA A 271 -12.41 14.69 12.38
CA ALA A 271 -13.59 15.41 11.95
C ALA A 271 -14.89 14.89 12.59
N PHE A 272 -14.98 13.59 12.86
CA PHE A 272 -16.12 13.02 13.60
C PHE A 272 -16.19 13.58 15.01
N GLU A 273 -15.06 13.71 15.69
CA GLU A 273 -14.99 14.34 17.02
C GLU A 273 -15.42 15.82 16.97
N ALA A 274 -15.00 16.55 15.95
CA ALA A 274 -15.41 17.93 15.76
C ALA A 274 -16.92 18.06 15.51
N MET A 275 -17.48 17.26 14.60
CA MET A 275 -18.91 17.25 14.27
C MET A 275 -19.77 16.79 15.45
N TRP A 276 -19.28 15.83 16.23
CA TRP A 276 -19.95 15.38 17.44
C TRP A 276 -20.00 16.48 18.50
N GLY A 277 -18.88 17.13 18.75
CA GLY A 277 -18.85 18.28 19.65
C GLY A 277 -19.77 19.39 19.15
N ARG A 278 -19.84 19.65 17.83
CA ARG A 278 -20.76 20.63 17.24
C ARG A 278 -22.22 20.29 17.51
N MET A 279 -22.61 19.02 17.30
CA MET A 279 -23.95 18.52 17.59
C MET A 279 -24.37 18.83 19.03
N LEU A 280 -23.42 18.70 19.97
CA LEU A 280 -23.65 18.89 21.40
C LEU A 280 -23.39 20.32 21.90
N GLY A 281 -23.00 21.25 21.02
CA GLY A 281 -22.63 22.62 21.42
C GLY A 281 -21.29 22.74 22.15
N THR A 282 -20.46 21.70 22.12
CA THR A 282 -19.14 21.61 22.76
C THR A 282 -18.05 21.28 21.74
N GLN A 283 -18.12 21.86 20.54
CA GLN A 283 -17.17 21.59 19.46
C GLN A 283 -15.73 21.91 19.88
N PRO A 284 -14.78 20.95 19.81
CA PRO A 284 -13.40 21.19 20.21
C PRO A 284 -12.73 22.27 19.35
N PRO A 285 -11.60 22.85 19.82
CA PRO A 285 -10.75 23.68 18.98
C PRO A 285 -10.33 22.92 17.72
N THR A 286 -10.23 23.63 16.61
CA THR A 286 -9.75 23.03 15.36
C THR A 286 -8.26 22.72 15.50
N VAL A 287 -7.88 21.48 15.16
CA VAL A 287 -6.48 21.02 15.18
C VAL A 287 -6.07 20.54 13.80
N VAL A 288 -4.77 20.55 13.52
CA VAL A 288 -4.21 19.80 12.39
C VAL A 288 -4.15 18.33 12.82
N SER A 289 -4.99 17.47 12.25
CA SER A 289 -5.10 16.04 12.60
C SER A 289 -3.98 15.23 11.96
N ASN A 290 -3.76 15.44 10.67
CA ASN A 290 -2.76 14.74 9.86
C ASN A 290 -1.89 15.72 9.10
N VAL A 291 -0.68 15.27 8.75
CA VAL A 291 0.30 16.05 8.01
C VAL A 291 1.00 15.21 6.96
N TYR A 292 1.37 15.85 5.87
CA TYR A 292 2.32 15.35 4.90
C TYR A 292 3.36 16.46 4.58
N PRO A 293 4.66 16.16 4.49
CA PRO A 293 5.31 14.89 4.82
C PRO A 293 5.03 14.46 6.26
N ALA A 294 5.14 13.16 6.55
CA ALA A 294 4.96 12.67 7.91
C ALA A 294 6.07 13.21 8.83
N GLU A 295 5.77 13.35 10.12
CA GLU A 295 6.77 13.71 11.14
C GLU A 295 7.98 12.78 11.08
N GLY A 296 9.17 13.36 10.95
CA GLY A 296 10.43 12.63 10.85
C GLY A 296 10.67 11.93 9.51
N GLN A 297 9.80 12.13 8.50
CA GLN A 297 9.97 11.49 7.19
C GLN A 297 11.26 11.96 6.53
N ARG A 298 12.04 11.01 6.01
CA ARG A 298 13.31 11.25 5.31
C ARG A 298 13.17 10.89 3.83
N ARG A 299 14.23 11.16 3.06
CA ARG A 299 14.37 10.71 1.67
C ARG A 299 13.31 11.30 0.74
N LEU A 300 12.91 12.54 1.01
CA LEU A 300 12.07 13.30 0.08
C LEU A 300 12.91 13.85 -1.07
N PRO A 301 12.37 13.92 -2.30
CA PRO A 301 13.04 14.56 -3.44
C PRO A 301 13.59 15.94 -3.08
N THR A 302 14.76 16.30 -3.61
CA THR A 302 15.24 17.69 -3.53
C THR A 302 14.57 18.58 -4.56
N THR A 303 14.07 18.00 -5.65
CA THR A 303 13.50 18.74 -6.78
C THR A 303 12.01 18.53 -6.96
N GLY A 304 11.35 19.44 -7.68
CA GLY A 304 9.92 19.41 -7.97
C GLY A 304 9.06 20.12 -6.91
N TRP A 305 9.66 20.97 -6.09
CA TRP A 305 8.95 21.76 -5.07
C TRP A 305 8.47 23.11 -5.61
N ASP A 306 8.96 23.61 -6.73
CA ASP A 306 8.53 24.90 -7.31
C ASP A 306 7.46 24.74 -8.42
N ARG A 307 7.00 23.50 -8.66
CA ARG A 307 6.06 23.20 -9.75
C ARG A 307 4.61 23.59 -9.42
N SER A 308 3.83 23.84 -10.46
CA SER A 308 2.39 24.07 -10.31
C SER A 308 1.71 22.76 -9.98
N MET A 309 0.79 22.78 -9.02
CA MET A 309 0.04 21.61 -8.60
C MET A 309 -1.43 21.79 -8.89
N GLN A 310 -2.06 20.70 -9.27
CA GLN A 310 -3.50 20.59 -9.43
C GLN A 310 -3.95 19.34 -8.66
N PRO A 311 -5.23 19.28 -8.27
CA PRO A 311 -5.87 18.04 -7.87
C PRO A 311 -5.74 17.00 -9.00
N GLY A 312 -5.66 15.73 -8.60
CA GLY A 312 -5.58 14.60 -9.51
C GLY A 312 -4.19 14.35 -10.13
N SER A 313 -4.08 13.23 -10.83
CA SER A 313 -2.83 12.64 -11.34
C SER A 313 -2.64 12.79 -12.84
N ALA A 314 -3.47 13.59 -13.53
CA ALA A 314 -3.37 13.77 -14.98
C ALA A 314 -1.92 14.06 -15.45
N GLN A 315 -1.58 13.64 -16.66
CA GLN A 315 -0.21 13.67 -17.18
C GLN A 315 0.51 15.00 -16.93
N GLY A 316 1.64 14.93 -16.22
CA GLY A 316 2.44 16.11 -15.83
C GLY A 316 2.01 16.83 -14.54
N ARG A 317 0.99 16.33 -13.83
CA ARG A 317 0.48 16.88 -12.54
C ARG A 317 0.92 16.11 -11.29
N GLY A 318 1.54 14.94 -11.48
CA GLY A 318 2.02 14.07 -10.41
C GLY A 318 3.05 14.72 -9.47
N GLY A 319 3.22 14.11 -8.30
CA GLY A 319 4.29 14.35 -7.33
C GLY A 319 3.80 14.75 -5.93
N ALA A 320 2.90 13.97 -5.33
CA ALA A 320 2.59 14.14 -3.92
C ALA A 320 3.84 14.12 -3.03
N ARG A 321 4.92 13.42 -3.46
CA ARG A 321 6.24 13.42 -2.82
C ARG A 321 6.86 14.79 -2.55
N THR A 322 6.37 15.85 -3.20
CA THR A 322 6.84 17.24 -3.03
C THR A 322 5.73 18.21 -2.60
N ARG A 323 4.68 17.69 -1.95
CA ARG A 323 3.61 18.47 -1.32
C ARG A 323 3.89 18.67 0.17
N ILE A 324 3.54 19.84 0.71
CA ILE A 324 3.41 20.05 2.15
C ILE A 324 1.93 20.32 2.42
N ALA A 325 1.30 19.48 3.24
CA ALA A 325 -0.11 19.53 3.52
C ALA A 325 -0.43 19.24 4.99
N GLY A 326 -1.49 19.85 5.49
CA GLY A 326 -2.12 19.53 6.76
C GLY A 326 -3.61 19.34 6.57
N VAL A 327 -4.22 18.46 7.38
CA VAL A 327 -5.68 18.27 7.40
C VAL A 327 -6.23 18.81 8.70
N LEU A 328 -7.18 19.75 8.61
CA LEU A 328 -7.85 20.32 9.76
C LEU A 328 -8.96 19.39 10.25
N SER A 329 -9.19 19.33 11.57
CA SER A 329 -10.32 18.59 12.16
C SER A 329 -11.67 19.24 11.88
N TYR A 330 -11.69 20.50 11.42
CA TYR A 330 -12.89 21.23 11.04
C TYR A 330 -12.57 22.22 9.93
N SER A 331 -13.60 22.67 9.21
CA SER A 331 -13.42 23.36 7.94
C SER A 331 -12.81 24.75 8.06
N ARG A 332 -12.23 25.19 6.95
CA ARG A 332 -11.97 26.61 6.64
C ARG A 332 -13.30 27.38 6.53
N PRO A 333 -13.26 28.72 6.65
CA PRO A 333 -14.41 29.56 6.35
C PRO A 333 -15.03 29.22 4.99
N TYR A 334 -16.35 29.26 4.92
CA TYR A 334 -17.14 28.99 3.71
C TYR A 334 -18.34 29.94 3.68
N VAL A 335 -18.94 30.15 2.52
CA VAL A 335 -20.13 31.00 2.34
C VAL A 335 -21.29 30.19 1.76
N GLY A 336 -22.50 30.44 2.26
CA GLY A 336 -23.71 29.73 1.83
C GLY A 336 -24.35 30.25 0.54
N SER A 337 -23.71 31.17 -0.19
CA SER A 337 -24.16 31.74 -1.47
C SER A 337 -22.99 32.38 -2.22
N ALA A 338 -23.21 32.82 -3.48
CA ALA A 338 -22.20 33.38 -4.36
C ALA A 338 -21.33 34.48 -3.71
N GLY A 339 -20.07 34.14 -3.48
CA GLY A 339 -18.98 34.96 -2.95
C GLY A 339 -17.72 34.09 -2.91
N THR A 340 -16.53 34.68 -2.93
CA THR A 340 -15.26 33.91 -2.96
C THR A 340 -14.58 33.96 -1.61
N VAL A 341 -14.58 32.86 -0.87
CA VAL A 341 -13.60 32.68 0.20
C VAL A 341 -12.23 32.59 -0.47
N ALA A 342 -11.28 33.39 -0.01
CA ALA A 342 -9.94 33.38 -0.58
C ALA A 342 -9.31 32.00 -0.37
N SER A 343 -8.90 31.36 -1.47
CA SER A 343 -8.11 30.13 -1.39
C SER A 343 -6.78 30.37 -0.71
N GLU A 344 -6.15 31.54 -0.91
CA GLU A 344 -4.92 31.93 -0.22
C GLU A 344 -5.18 32.12 1.29
N LEU A 345 -4.35 31.47 2.12
CA LEU A 345 -4.42 31.61 3.56
C LEU A 345 -3.70 32.90 3.99
N PRO A 346 -4.07 33.49 5.13
CA PRO A 346 -3.35 34.64 5.67
C PRO A 346 -1.84 34.38 5.77
N VAL A 347 -1.04 35.39 5.45
CA VAL A 347 0.43 35.31 5.55
C VAL A 347 0.83 34.84 6.96
N GLY A 348 1.74 33.87 7.02
CA GLY A 348 2.19 33.27 8.28
C GLY A 348 1.27 32.19 8.85
N SER A 349 0.17 31.82 8.16
CA SER A 349 -0.69 30.68 8.57
C SER A 349 0.04 29.34 8.50
N MET A 350 0.89 29.16 7.47
CA MET A 350 1.83 28.06 7.36
C MET A 350 3.22 28.62 7.06
N ILE A 351 4.24 28.09 7.72
CA ILE A 351 5.63 28.54 7.59
C ILE A 351 6.50 27.29 7.36
N LEU A 352 7.42 27.38 6.40
CA LEU A 352 8.48 26.39 6.18
C LEU A 352 9.82 27.01 6.56
N GLU A 353 10.59 26.33 7.38
CA GLU A 353 11.90 26.78 7.85
C GLU A 353 12.93 25.68 7.67
N GLU A 354 14.16 26.03 7.33
CA GLU A 354 15.29 25.14 7.54
C GLU A 354 15.52 25.01 9.05
N ARG A 355 15.39 23.79 9.58
CA ARG A 355 15.32 23.53 11.02
C ARG A 355 16.54 24.04 11.78
N ASP A 356 17.73 23.84 11.22
CA ASP A 356 19.00 24.07 11.92
C ASP A 356 19.42 25.54 11.90
N THR A 357 18.98 26.31 10.90
CA THR A 357 19.27 27.75 10.77
C THR A 357 18.11 28.64 11.21
N ASN A 358 16.89 28.08 11.29
CA ASN A 358 15.61 28.79 11.38
C ASN A 358 15.41 29.81 10.24
N GLU A 359 16.05 29.58 9.09
CA GLU A 359 15.86 30.40 7.89
C GLU A 359 14.50 30.04 7.26
N VAL A 360 13.62 31.03 7.12
CA VAL A 360 12.33 30.85 6.46
C VAL A 360 12.55 30.60 4.97
N VAL A 361 12.02 29.49 4.48
CA VAL A 361 12.00 29.18 3.05
C VAL A 361 10.90 30.00 2.39
N ALA A 362 11.25 30.75 1.34
CA ALA A 362 10.29 31.55 0.61
C ALA A 362 9.18 30.68 0.01
N GLY A 363 7.92 31.06 0.27
CA GLY A 363 6.74 30.44 -0.31
C GLY A 363 6.50 30.95 -1.74
N ARG A 364 5.92 30.09 -2.58
CA ARG A 364 5.43 30.47 -3.90
C ARG A 364 4.28 31.48 -3.79
N THR A 365 4.19 32.42 -4.72
CA THR A 365 3.05 33.36 -4.81
C THR A 365 1.70 32.63 -4.79
N GLY A 366 0.77 33.09 -3.95
CA GLY A 366 -0.54 32.48 -3.75
C GLY A 366 -0.56 31.30 -2.77
N TRP A 367 0.53 31.10 -2.00
CA TRP A 367 0.67 30.09 -0.97
C TRP A 367 1.09 30.73 0.37
N PRO A 368 0.72 30.13 1.52
CA PRO A 368 -0.07 28.91 1.67
C PRO A 368 -1.55 29.07 1.27
N ARG A 369 -2.25 27.97 0.99
CA ARG A 369 -3.63 27.99 0.47
C ARG A 369 -4.46 26.79 0.94
N SER A 370 -5.79 26.89 0.83
CA SER A 370 -6.68 25.74 0.81
C SER A 370 -6.45 24.90 -0.46
N VAL A 371 -6.54 23.59 -0.30
CA VAL A 371 -6.31 22.55 -1.31
C VAL A 371 -7.23 21.34 -0.98
N PRO A 372 -7.45 20.39 -1.90
CA PRO A 372 -7.15 20.43 -3.33
C PRO A 372 -7.94 21.50 -4.11
N TYR A 373 -9.18 21.78 -3.71
CA TYR A 373 -10.12 22.60 -4.46
C TYR A 373 -10.20 24.03 -3.89
N GLY A 374 -11.40 24.61 -3.88
CA GLY A 374 -11.69 25.95 -3.39
C GLY A 374 -12.41 25.92 -2.03
N PRO A 375 -12.16 26.91 -1.14
CA PRO A 375 -12.71 26.91 0.21
C PRO A 375 -14.22 27.23 0.29
N ASP A 376 -14.86 27.62 -0.81
CA ASP A 376 -16.25 28.11 -0.84
C ASP A 376 -17.25 27.12 -0.23
N SER A 377 -16.91 25.83 -0.22
CA SER A 377 -17.75 24.76 0.33
C SER A 377 -17.32 24.27 1.73
N GLY A 378 -16.15 24.70 2.22
CA GLY A 378 -15.65 24.37 3.55
C GLY A 378 -14.72 23.15 3.58
N GLU A 379 -13.62 23.25 2.86
CA GLU A 379 -12.52 22.27 2.86
C GLU A 379 -11.76 22.25 4.20
N ARG A 380 -11.00 21.18 4.41
CA ARG A 380 -10.19 20.95 5.60
C ARG A 380 -8.71 20.80 5.28
N MET A 381 -8.35 20.49 4.04
CA MET A 381 -6.96 20.45 3.63
C MET A 381 -6.38 21.84 3.39
N ILE A 382 -5.15 22.02 3.85
CA ILE A 382 -4.33 23.21 3.65
C ILE A 382 -2.97 22.77 3.14
N GLY A 383 -2.35 23.61 2.30
CA GLY A 383 -1.05 23.32 1.74
C GLY A 383 -0.12 24.52 1.71
N LEU A 384 1.17 24.21 1.63
CA LEU A 384 2.26 25.16 1.49
C LEU A 384 3.16 24.70 0.33
N GLN A 385 3.57 25.63 -0.52
CA GLN A 385 4.49 25.35 -1.62
C GLN A 385 5.70 26.28 -1.56
N PRO A 386 6.94 25.76 -1.55
CA PRO A 386 8.14 26.56 -1.71
C PRO A 386 8.21 27.27 -3.07
N SER A 387 8.92 28.39 -3.14
CA SER A 387 9.19 29.08 -4.41
C SER A 387 10.38 28.50 -5.20
N SER A 388 11.10 27.56 -4.62
CA SER A 388 12.26 26.90 -5.21
C SER A 388 12.39 25.48 -4.69
N ASP A 389 13.20 24.67 -5.38
CA ASP A 389 13.65 23.39 -4.87
C ASP A 389 14.38 23.49 -3.53
N LEU A 390 14.36 22.39 -2.78
CA LEU A 390 14.89 22.31 -1.43
C LEU A 390 16.33 21.78 -1.43
N LYS A 391 17.11 22.19 -0.43
CA LYS A 391 18.51 21.77 -0.26
C LYS A 391 18.58 20.27 0.00
N ALA A 392 19.63 19.61 -0.49
CA ALA A 392 19.88 18.19 -0.24
C ALA A 392 20.18 17.92 1.25
N CYS A 393 19.79 16.75 1.73
CA CYS A 393 20.08 16.24 3.08
C CYS A 393 19.75 17.21 4.22
N THR A 394 18.74 18.05 4.03
CA THR A 394 18.41 19.18 4.92
C THR A 394 17.11 18.90 5.67
N TRP A 395 17.10 19.21 6.97
CA TRP A 395 15.90 19.14 7.79
C TRP A 395 15.08 20.42 7.67
N TYR A 396 13.79 20.24 7.45
CA TYR A 396 12.81 21.31 7.37
C TYR A 396 11.76 21.14 8.45
N ARG A 397 11.30 22.26 9.00
CA ARG A 397 10.17 22.35 9.92
C ARG A 397 9.02 23.06 9.23
N VAL A 398 7.83 22.47 9.31
CA VAL A 398 6.58 23.12 8.91
C VAL A 398 5.84 23.51 10.18
N SER A 399 5.26 24.71 10.21
CA SER A 399 4.47 25.21 11.32
C SER A 399 3.12 25.76 10.83
N VAL A 400 2.02 25.26 11.36
CA VAL A 400 0.69 25.89 11.29
C VAL A 400 0.50 26.76 12.52
N THR A 401 0.15 28.02 12.32
CA THR A 401 0.10 29.02 13.40
C THR A 401 -1.34 29.40 13.76
N SER A 402 -1.49 30.16 14.85
CA SER A 402 -2.79 30.70 15.28
C SER A 402 -3.36 31.80 14.37
N SER A 403 -2.60 32.24 13.36
CA SER A 403 -3.08 33.15 12.31
C SER A 403 -4.09 32.48 11.39
N LEU A 404 -4.07 31.14 11.32
CA LEU A 404 -5.09 30.38 10.62
C LEU A 404 -6.35 30.29 11.48
N VAL A 405 -7.52 30.55 10.90
CA VAL A 405 -8.83 30.43 11.56
C VAL A 405 -9.69 29.35 10.93
N ASP A 406 -10.65 28.81 11.67
CA ASP A 406 -11.66 27.88 11.17
C ASP A 406 -12.94 28.62 10.72
N ALA A 407 -13.98 27.88 10.28
CA ALA A 407 -15.25 28.46 9.86
C ALA A 407 -16.03 29.20 10.96
N ARG A 408 -15.68 29.01 12.23
CA ARG A 408 -16.24 29.77 13.36
C ARG A 408 -15.45 31.04 13.64
N ASN A 409 -14.48 31.38 12.78
CA ASN A 409 -13.51 32.45 12.97
C ASN A 409 -12.68 32.28 14.25
N GLN A 410 -12.46 31.04 14.68
CA GLN A 410 -11.61 30.70 15.83
C GLN A 410 -10.22 30.27 15.35
N SER A 411 -9.17 30.65 16.07
CA SER A 411 -7.81 30.23 15.73
C SER A 411 -7.67 28.70 15.77
N VAL A 412 -7.00 28.17 14.74
CA VAL A 412 -6.55 26.79 14.71
C VAL A 412 -5.45 26.61 15.76
N THR A 413 -5.46 25.46 16.44
CA THR A 413 -4.44 25.09 17.42
C THR A 413 -3.10 24.93 16.71
N PRO A 414 -2.05 25.68 17.09
CA PRO A 414 -0.76 25.59 16.44
C PRO A 414 -0.16 24.18 16.47
N ARG A 415 0.50 23.79 15.39
CA ARG A 415 1.21 22.50 15.27
C ARG A 415 2.43 22.66 14.38
N SER A 416 3.55 22.05 14.78
CA SER A 416 4.73 21.93 13.93
C SER A 416 5.12 20.48 13.72
N TRP A 417 5.78 20.19 12.60
CA TRP A 417 6.36 18.88 12.29
C TRP A 417 7.59 19.03 11.41
N GLU A 418 8.45 18.02 11.36
CA GLU A 418 9.72 18.04 10.66
C GLU A 418 9.84 16.93 9.60
N PHE A 419 10.57 17.21 8.52
CA PHE A 419 10.93 16.22 7.49
C PHE A 419 12.30 16.52 6.90
N ARG A 420 12.88 15.56 6.17
CA ARG A 420 14.20 15.68 5.56
C ARG A 420 14.19 15.33 4.09
N THR A 421 14.83 16.17 3.28
CA THR A 421 15.16 15.86 1.89
C THR A 421 16.27 14.80 1.81
N GLY A 422 16.30 14.05 0.72
CA GLY A 422 17.35 13.12 0.36
C GLY A 422 18.56 13.80 -0.26
N ALA A 423 19.47 13.00 -0.81
CA ALA A 423 20.71 13.46 -1.42
C ALA A 423 20.52 14.08 -2.82
N ASP A 424 19.41 13.79 -3.49
CA ASP A 424 19.16 14.16 -4.88
C ASP A 424 17.65 14.22 -5.25
N ALA A 425 17.40 14.42 -6.54
CA ALA A 425 16.07 14.56 -7.14
C ALA A 425 15.16 13.36 -6.89
N GLU A 426 15.71 12.15 -6.80
CA GLU A 426 14.94 10.93 -6.55
C GLU A 426 14.64 10.72 -5.07
N GLY A 427 15.29 11.49 -4.20
CA GLY A 427 15.24 11.33 -2.75
C GLY A 427 16.13 10.18 -2.28
N ASN A 428 17.27 9.92 -2.94
CA ASN A 428 18.19 8.87 -2.50
C ASN A 428 18.72 9.15 -1.08
N ARG A 429 19.16 8.09 -0.41
CA ARG A 429 19.61 8.11 0.99
C ARG A 429 20.82 9.06 1.18
N CYS A 430 20.78 9.93 2.18
CA CYS A 430 21.95 10.68 2.64
C CYS A 430 22.99 9.78 3.31
N SER A 431 24.26 10.18 3.35
CA SER A 431 25.32 9.33 3.93
C SER A 431 25.08 9.02 5.41
N ASP A 432 24.49 9.96 6.14
CA ASP A 432 24.14 9.90 7.56
C ASP A 432 22.72 9.41 7.84
N ASP A 433 21.90 9.16 6.81
CA ASP A 433 20.60 8.55 7.02
C ASP A 433 20.76 7.07 7.41
N PRO A 434 19.97 6.60 8.41
CA PRO A 434 19.93 5.18 8.72
C PRO A 434 19.40 4.39 7.54
N TYR A 435 19.90 3.16 7.41
CA TYR A 435 19.31 2.18 6.51
C TYR A 435 17.93 1.77 7.00
N THR A 436 17.03 1.46 6.08
CA THR A 436 15.73 0.86 6.42
C THR A 436 15.93 -0.58 6.90
N ALA A 437 14.90 -1.15 7.54
CA ALA A 437 14.95 -2.53 7.98
C ALA A 437 15.23 -3.51 6.80
N ASP A 438 14.63 -3.24 5.64
CA ASP A 438 14.88 -4.00 4.41
C ASP A 438 16.30 -3.84 3.91
N GLU A 439 16.83 -2.61 3.88
CA GLU A 439 18.21 -2.38 3.45
C GLU A 439 19.22 -3.06 4.38
N ASN A 440 19.00 -3.02 5.70
CA ASN A 440 19.82 -3.73 6.66
C ASN A 440 19.80 -5.25 6.43
N PHE A 441 18.62 -5.82 6.22
CA PHE A 441 18.46 -7.23 5.87
C PHE A 441 19.23 -7.57 4.59
N LEU A 442 19.05 -6.80 3.51
CA LEU A 442 19.71 -7.03 2.23
C LEU A 442 21.24 -6.92 2.35
N ARG A 443 21.73 -5.94 3.11
CA ARG A 443 23.16 -5.74 3.35
C ARG A 443 23.78 -6.93 4.07
N LEU A 444 23.18 -7.37 5.17
CA LEU A 444 23.67 -8.52 5.93
C LEU A 444 23.57 -9.81 5.10
N ALA A 445 22.45 -10.04 4.43
CA ALA A 445 22.26 -11.23 3.60
C ALA A 445 23.22 -11.29 2.41
N THR A 446 23.53 -10.14 1.79
CA THR A 446 24.54 -10.08 0.72
C THR A 446 25.93 -10.37 1.26
N LEU A 447 26.27 -9.84 2.44
CA LEU A 447 27.55 -10.10 3.09
C LEU A 447 27.70 -11.59 3.43
N ASP A 448 26.70 -12.20 4.07
CA ASP A 448 26.78 -13.58 4.51
C ASP A 448 26.80 -14.58 3.33
N LEU A 449 26.10 -14.26 2.24
CA LEU A 449 25.99 -15.19 1.09
C LEU A 449 27.07 -14.97 0.03
N LEU A 450 27.50 -13.73 -0.20
CA LEU A 450 28.37 -13.36 -1.32
C LEU A 450 29.69 -12.73 -0.86
N GLU A 451 29.92 -12.60 0.44
CA GLU A 451 31.16 -12.04 1.02
C GLU A 451 31.48 -10.63 0.51
N ARG A 452 30.45 -9.86 0.17
CA ARG A 452 30.55 -8.46 -0.24
C ARG A 452 29.39 -7.64 0.26
N GLN A 453 29.56 -6.33 0.27
CA GLN A 453 28.47 -5.41 0.59
C GLN A 453 27.46 -5.33 -0.57
N ALA A 454 26.19 -5.13 -0.21
CA ALA A 454 25.16 -4.71 -1.17
C ALA A 454 25.47 -3.29 -1.67
N THR A 455 25.37 -3.08 -2.97
CA THR A 455 25.55 -1.77 -3.59
C THR A 455 24.29 -0.91 -3.43
N THR A 456 24.44 0.42 -3.49
CA THR A 456 23.29 1.34 -3.48
C THR A 456 22.29 1.04 -4.60
N SER A 457 22.77 0.64 -5.78
CA SER A 457 21.91 0.27 -6.90
C SER A 457 21.07 -0.98 -6.62
N GLU A 458 21.63 -1.99 -5.96
CA GLU A 458 20.91 -3.20 -5.54
C GLU A 458 19.83 -2.88 -4.50
N LEU A 459 20.15 -2.01 -3.53
CA LEU A 459 19.19 -1.54 -2.52
C LEU A 459 18.04 -0.75 -3.15
N ASN A 460 18.36 0.20 -4.04
CA ASN A 460 17.37 0.99 -4.76
C ASN A 460 16.50 0.11 -5.68
N SER A 461 17.08 -0.88 -6.35
CA SER A 461 16.34 -1.81 -7.19
C SER A 461 15.36 -2.68 -6.39
N PHE A 462 15.77 -3.11 -5.19
CA PHE A 462 14.87 -3.81 -4.28
C PHE A 462 13.74 -2.90 -3.81
N ALA A 463 14.05 -1.71 -3.31
CA ALA A 463 13.06 -0.75 -2.82
C ALA A 463 12.00 -0.43 -3.89
N TYR A 464 12.43 -0.13 -5.12
CA TYR A 464 11.53 0.15 -6.24
C TYR A 464 10.55 -0.99 -6.54
N LYS A 465 11.01 -2.24 -6.49
CA LYS A 465 10.19 -3.44 -6.72
C LYS A 465 9.31 -3.75 -5.51
N ALA A 466 9.82 -3.53 -4.31
CA ALA A 466 9.12 -3.79 -3.06
C ALA A 466 7.92 -2.83 -2.92
N GLU A 467 8.11 -1.55 -3.23
CA GLU A 467 7.05 -0.53 -3.29
C GLU A 467 5.93 -0.86 -4.30
N ARG A 468 6.12 -1.82 -5.21
CA ARG A 468 5.11 -2.27 -6.18
C ARG A 468 4.59 -3.68 -5.88
N GLY A 469 4.96 -4.25 -4.73
CA GLY A 469 4.64 -5.64 -4.38
C GLY A 469 5.26 -6.68 -5.32
N GLN A 470 6.25 -6.31 -6.14
CA GLN A 470 6.85 -7.19 -7.15
C GLN A 470 7.95 -8.10 -6.55
N ILE A 471 8.46 -7.75 -5.37
CA ILE A 471 9.47 -8.54 -4.66
C ILE A 471 9.21 -8.54 -3.16
N THR A 472 9.59 -9.64 -2.50
CA THR A 472 9.61 -9.77 -1.04
C THR A 472 11.01 -10.15 -0.59
N ARG A 473 11.34 -9.98 0.69
CA ARG A 473 12.61 -10.48 1.25
C ARG A 473 12.81 -11.97 0.94
N ALA A 474 11.75 -12.78 1.07
CA ALA A 474 11.82 -14.22 0.84
C ALA A 474 12.10 -14.58 -0.63
N SER A 475 11.42 -13.93 -1.58
CA SER A 475 11.67 -14.16 -3.01
C SER A 475 13.04 -13.62 -3.43
N TRP A 476 13.44 -12.45 -2.95
CA TRP A 476 14.77 -11.89 -3.17
C TRP A 476 15.87 -12.81 -2.63
N LEU A 477 15.72 -13.30 -1.39
CA LEU A 477 16.68 -14.23 -0.78
C LEU A 477 16.79 -15.53 -1.58
N THR A 478 15.66 -16.05 -2.07
CA THR A 478 15.65 -17.22 -2.95
C THR A 478 16.41 -16.96 -4.26
N THR A 479 16.27 -15.77 -4.85
CA THR A 479 17.05 -15.37 -6.03
C THR A 479 18.55 -15.27 -5.71
N MET A 480 18.90 -14.65 -4.58
CA MET A 480 20.29 -14.43 -4.18
C MET A 480 21.04 -15.73 -3.89
N VAL A 481 20.45 -16.62 -3.08
CA VAL A 481 21.01 -17.94 -2.74
C VAL A 481 21.18 -18.81 -4.00
N ASN A 482 20.37 -18.57 -5.03
CA ASN A 482 20.45 -19.24 -6.32
C ASN A 482 21.04 -18.36 -7.42
N SER A 483 21.79 -17.31 -7.08
CA SER A 483 22.46 -16.48 -8.07
C SER A 483 23.68 -17.17 -8.66
N GLU A 484 24.12 -16.74 -9.85
CA GLU A 484 25.39 -17.18 -10.42
C GLU A 484 26.56 -16.88 -9.50
N MET A 485 26.57 -15.68 -8.91
CA MET A 485 27.59 -15.27 -7.95
C MET A 485 27.64 -16.23 -6.75
N ALA A 486 26.51 -16.51 -6.09
CA ALA A 486 26.47 -17.44 -4.96
C ALA A 486 26.99 -18.84 -5.33
N ARG A 487 26.64 -19.35 -6.52
CA ARG A 487 27.15 -20.63 -7.01
C ARG A 487 28.65 -20.59 -7.29
N SER A 488 29.16 -19.53 -7.90
CA SER A 488 30.60 -19.36 -8.17
C SER A 488 31.43 -19.23 -6.89
N HIS A 489 30.90 -18.59 -5.84
CA HIS A 489 31.52 -18.58 -4.51
C HIS A 489 31.59 -20.00 -3.92
N LEU A 490 30.48 -20.74 -3.92
CA LEU A 490 30.44 -22.14 -3.46
C LEU A 490 31.43 -23.05 -4.21
N VAL A 491 31.58 -22.84 -5.53
CA VAL A 491 32.56 -23.58 -6.34
C VAL A 491 33.98 -23.21 -5.93
N SER A 492 34.27 -21.91 -5.83
CA SER A 492 35.61 -21.42 -5.48
C SER A 492 36.05 -21.89 -4.10
N GLU A 493 35.14 -21.82 -3.12
CA GLU A 493 35.34 -22.29 -1.76
C GLU A 493 35.63 -23.80 -1.73
N ALA A 494 34.84 -24.62 -2.42
CA ALA A 494 35.09 -26.06 -2.49
C ALA A 494 36.45 -26.41 -3.13
N PHE A 495 36.85 -25.68 -4.17
CA PHE A 495 38.16 -25.87 -4.81
C PHE A 495 39.30 -25.46 -3.88
N LEU A 496 39.18 -24.33 -3.16
CA LEU A 496 40.16 -23.91 -2.16
C LEU A 496 40.27 -24.93 -1.03
N ASN A 497 39.14 -25.39 -0.50
CA ASN A 497 39.10 -26.29 0.65
C ASN A 497 39.60 -27.71 0.29
N TYR A 498 39.28 -28.23 -0.90
CA TYR A 498 39.57 -29.62 -1.26
C TYR A 498 40.79 -29.81 -2.16
N LEU A 499 41.22 -28.77 -2.89
CA LEU A 499 42.34 -28.83 -3.84
C LEU A 499 43.39 -27.75 -3.58
N SER A 500 43.18 -26.86 -2.60
CA SER A 500 44.10 -25.76 -2.26
C SER A 500 44.46 -24.85 -3.43
N ARG A 501 43.52 -24.69 -4.38
CA ARG A 501 43.65 -23.80 -5.54
C ARG A 501 42.29 -23.29 -5.97
N LEU A 502 42.26 -22.21 -6.74
CA LEU A 502 41.04 -21.77 -7.42
C LEU A 502 40.74 -22.67 -8.64
N PRO A 503 39.47 -22.78 -9.06
CA PRO A 503 39.12 -23.38 -10.34
C PRO A 503 39.67 -22.52 -11.49
N ASP A 504 40.04 -23.15 -12.60
CA ASP A 504 40.25 -22.42 -13.85
C ASP A 504 38.91 -21.87 -14.38
N SER A 505 38.97 -20.97 -15.37
CA SER A 505 37.77 -20.31 -15.90
C SER A 505 36.73 -21.28 -16.48
N GLY A 506 37.18 -22.37 -17.10
CA GLY A 506 36.30 -23.40 -17.66
C GLY A 506 35.64 -24.23 -16.57
N GLY A 507 36.42 -24.63 -15.55
CA GLY A 507 35.94 -25.37 -14.38
C GLY A 507 34.94 -24.56 -13.56
N LEU A 508 35.23 -23.27 -13.30
CA LEU A 508 34.33 -22.37 -12.60
C LEU A 508 32.99 -22.28 -13.34
N SER A 509 33.03 -21.96 -14.63
CA SER A 509 31.83 -21.85 -15.48
C SER A 509 31.02 -23.16 -15.49
N TYR A 510 31.68 -24.30 -15.70
CA TYR A 510 31.03 -25.61 -15.74
C TYR A 510 30.30 -25.93 -14.43
N TRP A 511 30.98 -25.79 -13.28
CA TRP A 511 30.40 -26.17 -12.00
C TRP A 511 29.33 -25.19 -11.53
N THR A 512 29.51 -23.90 -11.78
CA THR A 512 28.51 -22.86 -11.52
C THR A 512 27.21 -23.16 -12.28
N GLU A 513 27.29 -23.60 -13.53
CA GLU A 513 26.12 -24.00 -14.31
C GLU A 513 25.51 -25.33 -13.82
N LYS A 514 26.35 -26.31 -13.47
CA LYS A 514 25.86 -27.59 -12.92
C LYS A 514 25.09 -27.42 -11.63
N LEU A 515 25.50 -26.54 -10.73
CA LEU A 515 24.83 -26.25 -9.45
C LEU A 515 23.42 -25.63 -9.59
N LYS A 516 22.97 -25.32 -10.82
CA LYS A 516 21.54 -25.04 -11.10
C LYS A 516 20.66 -26.28 -10.97
N THR A 517 21.20 -27.46 -11.25
CA THR A 517 20.43 -28.72 -11.32
C THR A 517 20.89 -29.79 -10.34
N ILE A 518 22.15 -29.76 -9.91
CA ILE A 518 22.68 -30.67 -8.89
C ILE A 518 22.76 -29.97 -7.53
N LYS A 519 22.65 -30.76 -6.47
CA LYS A 519 22.82 -30.30 -5.09
C LYS A 519 24.29 -30.20 -4.72
N LEU A 520 24.61 -29.37 -3.73
CA LEU A 520 25.99 -29.11 -3.33
C LEU A 520 26.79 -30.39 -2.98
N PRO A 521 26.26 -31.37 -2.21
CA PRO A 521 27.00 -32.60 -1.93
C PRO A 521 27.37 -33.39 -3.20
N ASN A 522 26.54 -33.34 -4.25
CA ASN A 522 26.81 -34.04 -5.51
C ASN A 522 27.95 -33.39 -6.29
N PHE A 523 28.08 -32.07 -6.20
CA PHE A 523 29.22 -31.35 -6.75
C PHE A 523 30.49 -31.66 -5.96
N GLN A 524 30.46 -31.51 -4.64
CA GLN A 524 31.61 -31.74 -3.77
C GLN A 524 32.12 -33.18 -3.88
N ALA A 525 31.22 -34.18 -3.93
CA ALA A 525 31.61 -35.58 -4.11
C ALA A 525 32.32 -35.85 -5.45
N GLN A 526 32.02 -35.08 -6.51
CA GLN A 526 32.71 -35.20 -7.79
C GLN A 526 34.12 -34.61 -7.73
N ILE A 527 34.31 -33.48 -7.03
CA ILE A 527 35.65 -32.91 -6.78
C ILE A 527 36.48 -33.87 -5.93
N LEU A 528 35.94 -34.28 -4.78
CA LEU A 528 36.60 -35.19 -3.85
C LEU A 528 36.87 -36.59 -4.44
N GLY A 529 36.01 -37.05 -5.35
CA GLY A 529 36.18 -38.32 -6.06
C GLY A 529 37.10 -38.28 -7.28
N SER A 530 37.61 -37.10 -7.64
CA SER A 530 38.40 -36.88 -8.85
C SER A 530 39.74 -37.61 -8.82
N SER A 531 40.33 -37.80 -10.00
CA SER A 531 41.69 -38.36 -10.11
C SER A 531 42.75 -37.42 -9.55
N GLU A 532 42.49 -36.12 -9.53
CA GLU A 532 43.39 -35.13 -8.93
C GLU A 532 43.54 -35.35 -7.42
N VAL A 533 42.43 -35.44 -6.68
CA VAL A 533 42.47 -35.72 -5.23
C VAL A 533 43.15 -37.05 -4.94
N TYR A 534 42.85 -38.09 -5.73
CA TYR A 534 43.46 -39.40 -5.56
C TYR A 534 44.97 -39.42 -5.82
N ASN A 535 45.43 -38.74 -6.87
CA ASN A 535 46.85 -38.67 -7.20
C ASN A 535 47.61 -37.81 -6.18
N ASN A 536 47.02 -36.69 -5.74
CA ASN A 536 47.58 -35.85 -4.68
C ASN A 536 47.69 -36.61 -3.35
N ALA A 537 46.78 -37.54 -3.09
CA ALA A 537 46.82 -38.41 -1.93
C ALA A 537 47.83 -39.58 -2.05
N GLY A 538 48.61 -39.67 -3.13
CA GLY A 538 49.62 -40.73 -3.32
C GLY A 538 49.16 -41.94 -4.12
N GLY A 539 48.00 -41.87 -4.78
CA GLY A 539 47.62 -42.81 -5.84
C GLY A 539 47.26 -44.23 -5.38
N THR A 540 46.91 -44.41 -4.10
CA THR A 540 46.42 -45.69 -3.55
C THR A 540 45.10 -45.51 -2.79
N ASN A 541 44.28 -46.55 -2.72
CA ASN A 541 42.99 -46.50 -2.00
C ASN A 541 43.16 -46.14 -0.52
N SER A 542 44.15 -46.73 0.17
CA SER A 542 44.42 -46.42 1.57
C SER A 542 44.85 -44.98 1.78
N ALA A 543 45.78 -44.48 0.95
CA ALA A 543 46.26 -43.11 1.09
C ALA A 543 45.17 -42.08 0.72
N TYR A 544 44.33 -42.39 -0.28
CA TYR A 544 43.14 -41.59 -0.60
C TYR A 544 42.16 -41.50 0.56
N VAL A 545 41.81 -42.61 1.21
CA VAL A 545 40.92 -42.60 2.38
C VAL A 545 41.52 -41.77 3.52
N SER A 546 42.81 -41.94 3.80
CA SER A 546 43.51 -41.15 4.83
C SER A 546 43.52 -39.65 4.56
N ALA A 547 43.65 -39.25 3.29
CA ALA A 547 43.62 -37.83 2.90
C ALA A 547 42.20 -37.25 2.88
N LEU A 548 41.19 -38.06 2.55
CA LEU A 548 39.82 -37.59 2.40
C LEU A 548 39.14 -37.26 3.73
N TYR A 549 39.45 -38.03 4.78
CA TYR A 549 38.86 -37.84 6.11
C TYR A 549 39.08 -36.43 6.69
N PRO A 550 40.31 -35.88 6.77
CA PRO A 550 40.51 -34.53 7.28
C PRO A 550 39.89 -33.44 6.39
N LEU A 551 39.78 -33.67 5.07
CA LEU A 551 39.12 -32.72 4.17
C LEU A 551 37.61 -32.61 4.39
N VAL A 552 36.95 -33.66 4.90
CA VAL A 552 35.48 -33.74 5.00
C VAL A 552 34.98 -33.74 6.45
N LEU A 553 35.74 -34.33 7.37
CA LEU A 553 35.34 -34.57 8.77
C LEU A 553 36.26 -33.84 9.77
N ASP A 554 37.24 -33.08 9.30
CA ASP A 554 38.24 -32.38 10.13
C ASP A 554 38.94 -33.29 11.17
N ARG A 555 39.11 -34.57 10.83
CA ARG A 555 39.82 -35.55 11.68
C ARG A 555 40.49 -36.63 10.86
N SER A 556 41.45 -37.32 11.46
CA SER A 556 42.06 -38.50 10.87
C SER A 556 41.12 -39.71 10.87
N VAL A 557 41.30 -40.58 9.87
CA VAL A 557 40.63 -41.88 9.81
C VAL A 557 41.22 -42.84 10.84
N ASP A 558 40.38 -43.59 11.55
CA ASP A 558 40.82 -44.68 12.42
C ASP A 558 41.18 -45.93 11.61
N SER A 559 41.91 -46.87 12.22
CA SER A 559 42.37 -48.10 11.53
C SER A 559 41.23 -48.96 10.98
N GLY A 560 40.08 -48.98 11.67
CA GLY A 560 38.90 -49.75 11.24
C GLY A 560 38.22 -49.10 10.04
N GLY A 561 37.99 -47.79 10.10
CA GLY A 561 37.45 -46.98 9.01
C GLY A 561 38.33 -47.06 7.76
N LEU A 562 39.65 -46.97 7.92
CA LEU A 562 40.62 -47.07 6.83
C LEU A 562 40.50 -48.43 6.11
N THR A 563 40.52 -49.52 6.88
CA THR A 563 40.40 -50.88 6.36
C THR A 563 39.06 -51.10 5.66
N TYR A 564 37.96 -50.62 6.26
CA TYR A 564 36.62 -50.75 5.71
C TYR A 564 36.49 -50.06 4.35
N TRP A 565 36.85 -48.77 4.28
CA TRP A 565 36.70 -47.99 3.05
C TRP A 565 37.66 -48.43 1.95
N ALA A 566 38.93 -48.71 2.28
CA ALA A 566 39.89 -49.22 1.30
C ALA A 566 39.40 -50.53 0.67
N SER A 567 38.92 -51.48 1.48
CA SER A 567 38.37 -52.75 0.96
C SER A 567 37.16 -52.55 0.04
N ARG A 568 36.32 -51.54 0.30
CA ARG A 568 35.16 -51.24 -0.55
C ARG A 568 35.60 -50.66 -1.89
N LEU A 569 36.61 -49.78 -1.90
CA LEU A 569 37.21 -49.26 -3.13
C LEU A 569 37.88 -50.39 -3.94
N ASP A 570 38.62 -51.28 -3.29
CA ASP A 570 39.24 -52.45 -3.94
C ASP A 570 38.19 -53.38 -4.59
N LYS A 571 36.98 -53.44 -4.02
CA LYS A 571 35.82 -54.20 -4.53
C LYS A 571 34.98 -53.43 -5.55
N GLY A 572 35.43 -52.26 -6.02
CA GLY A 572 34.80 -51.51 -7.10
C GLY A 572 33.82 -50.42 -6.67
N MET A 573 33.73 -50.06 -5.39
CA MET A 573 33.05 -48.81 -4.99
C MET A 573 33.75 -47.62 -5.65
N SER A 574 32.99 -46.68 -6.22
CA SER A 574 33.59 -45.46 -6.78
C SER A 574 34.00 -44.50 -5.67
N ARG A 575 35.10 -43.76 -5.89
CA ARG A 575 35.58 -42.70 -4.98
C ARG A 575 34.50 -41.63 -4.73
N THR A 576 33.73 -41.27 -5.76
CA THR A 576 32.57 -40.37 -5.63
C THR A 576 31.49 -40.94 -4.70
N SER A 577 31.21 -42.24 -4.73
CA SER A 577 30.24 -42.86 -3.82
C SER A 577 30.72 -42.84 -2.36
N LEU A 578 32.03 -43.04 -2.15
CA LEU A 578 32.64 -42.92 -0.83
C LEU A 578 32.57 -41.47 -0.34
N ALA A 579 33.02 -40.50 -1.15
CA ALA A 579 32.95 -39.08 -0.80
C ALA A 579 31.52 -38.63 -0.48
N MET A 580 30.53 -39.07 -1.26
CA MET A 580 29.12 -38.83 -0.99
C MET A 580 28.68 -39.43 0.36
N SER A 581 29.17 -40.62 0.70
CA SER A 581 28.84 -41.29 1.98
C SER A 581 29.38 -40.51 3.18
N LEU A 582 30.55 -39.86 3.05
CA LEU A 582 31.11 -39.01 4.10
C LEU A 582 30.38 -37.66 4.18
N LEU A 583 30.18 -36.98 3.04
CA LEU A 583 29.49 -35.67 2.97
C LEU A 583 28.05 -35.70 3.50
N THR A 584 27.38 -36.85 3.39
CA THR A 584 26.00 -37.04 3.89
C THR A 584 25.95 -37.81 5.21
N SER A 585 27.10 -38.00 5.86
CA SER A 585 27.17 -38.61 7.18
C SER A 585 26.53 -37.69 8.23
N ARG A 586 26.14 -38.29 9.36
CA ARG A 586 25.56 -37.56 10.49
C ARG A 586 26.51 -36.48 11.04
N GLU A 587 27.82 -36.77 11.06
CA GLU A 587 28.87 -35.89 11.58
C GLU A 587 28.91 -34.60 10.76
N VAL A 588 29.20 -34.69 9.46
CA VAL A 588 29.20 -33.54 8.53
C VAL A 588 27.86 -32.79 8.57
N ALA A 589 26.74 -33.52 8.56
CA ALA A 589 25.42 -32.90 8.59
C ALA A 589 25.12 -32.18 9.92
N ALA A 590 25.72 -32.57 11.04
CA ALA A 590 25.59 -31.85 12.32
C ALA A 590 26.51 -30.63 12.36
N ASP A 591 27.72 -30.74 11.82
CA ASP A 591 28.69 -29.65 11.77
C ASP A 591 28.20 -28.53 10.83
N THR A 592 27.75 -28.87 9.62
CA THR A 592 27.16 -27.90 8.68
C THR A 592 25.96 -27.16 9.28
N VAL A 593 25.15 -27.84 10.09
CA VAL A 593 24.02 -27.19 10.79
C VAL A 593 24.53 -26.24 11.84
N THR A 594 25.49 -26.69 12.66
CA THR A 594 26.08 -25.89 13.72
C THR A 594 26.72 -24.62 13.14
N GLU A 595 27.54 -24.75 12.10
CA GLU A 595 28.16 -23.63 11.38
C GLU A 595 27.13 -22.66 10.80
N ALA A 596 26.05 -23.16 10.19
CA ALA A 596 25.01 -22.29 9.64
C ALA A 596 24.28 -21.51 10.74
N TYR A 597 24.02 -22.12 11.90
CA TYR A 597 23.41 -21.43 13.04
C TYR A 597 24.34 -20.36 13.61
N HIS A 598 25.64 -20.63 13.73
CA HIS A 598 26.62 -19.60 14.12
C HIS A 598 26.68 -18.47 13.10
N LYS A 599 26.81 -18.79 11.81
CA LYS A 599 26.94 -17.80 10.75
C LYS A 599 25.73 -16.88 10.66
N PHE A 600 24.52 -17.44 10.61
CA PHE A 600 23.32 -16.64 10.36
C PHE A 600 22.69 -16.12 11.65
N LEU A 601 22.79 -16.83 12.77
CA LEU A 601 22.04 -16.49 14.00
C LEU A 601 22.92 -16.19 15.22
N ASP A 602 24.26 -16.28 15.11
CA ASP A 602 25.22 -16.04 16.18
C ASP A 602 24.99 -16.91 17.44
N ARG A 603 24.49 -18.13 17.26
CA ARG A 603 24.26 -19.07 18.36
C ARG A 603 24.36 -20.53 17.94
N GLN A 604 24.38 -21.41 18.94
CA GLN A 604 24.22 -22.85 18.72
C GLN A 604 22.78 -23.21 18.29
N PRO A 605 22.61 -24.28 17.49
CA PRO A 605 21.29 -24.84 17.24
C PRO A 605 20.68 -25.41 18.52
N ASP A 606 19.38 -25.22 18.70
CA ASP A 606 18.64 -25.95 19.71
C ASP A 606 18.52 -27.43 19.33
N SER A 607 18.20 -28.30 20.30
CA SER A 607 18.16 -29.75 20.07
C SER A 607 17.18 -30.17 18.97
N GLY A 608 16.06 -29.44 18.82
CA GLY A 608 15.06 -29.69 17.78
C GLY A 608 15.57 -29.30 16.40
N GLY A 609 16.12 -28.08 16.28
CA GLY A 609 16.74 -27.55 15.07
C GLY A 609 17.89 -28.43 14.58
N LEU A 610 18.81 -28.80 15.46
CA LEU A 610 19.93 -29.68 15.14
C LEU A 610 19.42 -31.03 14.58
N THR A 611 18.52 -31.68 15.30
CA THR A 611 17.98 -32.98 14.89
C THR A 611 17.28 -32.92 13.53
N TYR A 612 16.43 -31.91 13.32
CA TYR A 612 15.67 -31.77 12.08
C TYR A 612 16.59 -31.55 10.88
N TRP A 613 17.48 -30.56 10.96
CA TRP A 613 18.32 -30.18 9.84
C TRP A 613 19.42 -31.20 9.55
N THR A 614 20.00 -31.85 10.56
CA THR A 614 20.94 -32.96 10.34
C THR A 614 20.26 -34.10 9.56
N ASN A 615 19.05 -34.51 9.96
CA ASN A 615 18.29 -35.53 9.22
C ASN A 615 17.91 -35.08 7.80
N TYR A 616 17.71 -33.78 7.59
CA TYR A 616 17.45 -33.21 6.26
C TYR A 616 18.67 -33.35 5.35
N LEU A 617 19.86 -32.93 5.82
CA LEU A 617 21.11 -32.98 5.07
C LEU A 617 21.61 -34.42 4.83
N MET A 618 21.44 -35.33 5.80
CA MET A 618 21.76 -36.76 5.63
C MET A 618 21.00 -37.42 4.47
N LYS A 619 19.83 -36.88 4.07
CA LYS A 619 19.09 -37.35 2.89
C LYS A 619 19.65 -36.79 1.57
N GLY A 620 20.84 -36.20 1.60
CA GLY A 620 21.46 -35.50 0.48
C GLY A 620 20.58 -34.36 -0.03
N LYS A 621 19.92 -33.62 0.87
CA LYS A 621 19.19 -32.39 0.52
C LYS A 621 20.17 -31.21 0.46
N ASP A 622 19.70 -30.07 -0.06
CA ASP A 622 20.56 -28.92 -0.31
C ASP A 622 20.69 -28.05 0.96
N GLN A 623 21.92 -27.72 1.36
CA GLN A 623 22.17 -26.86 2.51
C GLN A 623 21.66 -25.42 2.31
N ARG A 624 21.47 -25.00 1.05
CA ARG A 624 20.85 -23.71 0.73
C ARG A 624 19.42 -23.60 1.27
N ASP A 625 18.73 -24.72 1.48
CA ASP A 625 17.40 -24.74 2.10
C ASP A 625 17.47 -24.38 3.59
N LEU A 626 18.49 -24.88 4.29
CA LEU A 626 18.79 -24.52 5.68
C LEU A 626 19.09 -23.02 5.77
N TRP A 627 19.98 -22.50 4.93
CA TRP A 627 20.35 -21.08 4.93
C TRP A 627 19.15 -20.16 4.77
N ARG A 628 18.32 -20.41 3.75
CA ARG A 628 17.09 -19.63 3.51
C ARG A 628 16.14 -19.68 4.71
N SER A 629 16.05 -20.82 5.38
CA SER A 629 15.16 -21.00 6.52
C SER A 629 15.66 -20.26 7.76
N LEU A 630 16.97 -20.26 8.03
CA LEU A 630 17.55 -19.50 9.15
C LEU A 630 17.47 -18.00 8.90
N MET A 631 17.82 -17.54 7.70
CA MET A 631 17.77 -16.12 7.34
C MET A 631 16.35 -15.56 7.29
N ALA A 632 15.32 -16.40 7.20
CA ALA A 632 13.91 -15.98 7.27
C ALA A 632 13.40 -15.77 8.72
N LEU A 633 14.18 -16.12 9.74
CA LEU A 633 13.77 -15.97 11.14
C LEU A 633 13.85 -14.51 11.59
N SER A 634 12.95 -14.13 12.50
CA SER A 634 12.98 -12.82 13.18
C SER A 634 14.31 -12.53 13.90
N GLU A 635 15.06 -13.57 14.28
CA GLU A 635 16.38 -13.47 14.89
C GLU A 635 17.43 -12.94 13.90
N TYR A 636 17.40 -13.41 12.65
CA TYR A 636 18.24 -12.87 11.58
C TYR A 636 17.91 -11.40 11.31
N ASP A 637 16.62 -11.03 11.36
CA ASP A 637 16.20 -9.65 11.19
C ASP A 637 16.71 -8.75 12.32
N ARG A 638 16.63 -9.19 13.58
CA ARG A 638 17.22 -8.50 14.74
C ARG A 638 18.74 -8.33 14.59
N LYS A 639 19.45 -9.39 14.20
CA LYS A 639 20.88 -9.32 13.87
C LYS A 639 21.15 -8.28 12.79
N ALA A 640 20.35 -8.24 11.72
CA ALA A 640 20.49 -7.24 10.66
C ALA A 640 20.27 -5.81 11.16
N GLN A 641 19.37 -5.59 12.13
CA GLN A 641 19.17 -4.29 12.75
C GLN A 641 20.24 -3.92 13.79
N GLY A 642 21.12 -4.86 14.16
CA GLY A 642 22.12 -4.67 15.21
C GLY A 642 21.54 -4.64 16.63
N THR A 643 20.44 -5.37 16.86
CA THR A 643 19.66 -5.36 18.12
C THR A 643 19.54 -6.74 18.75
#